data_AF-A0A1V8TRW3-F1
#
_entry.id   AF-A0A1V8TRW3-F1
#
_cell.length_a   1.000
_cell.length_b   1.000
_cell.length_c   1.000
_cell.angle_alpha   90.00
_cell.angle_beta   90.00
_cell.angle_gamma   90.00
#
_symmetry.space_group_name_H-M   'P 1'
#
loop_
_entity.id
_entity.type
_entity.pdbx_description
1 polymer ?
#
loop_
_entity_poly.entity_id
_entity_poly.type
_entity_poly.pdbx_seq_one_letter_code
_entity_poly.pdbx_strand_id
1 'polypeptide(L)'
;MYKSIILTAFTLISSTVAQTTTSTFTDDNGITFWDSAWDTTIGDGDATFGMALPPATETSLVDEYIGRLVIPIPSSGTWFGVSHASMMTGALLLIVWPNGEDVVTDLRYATGYVAPEEYTGNATVTTISSSVNDTYFEVTYRCQGCWSWDQDGAADARLPATTASAQQLIGWAQATSAPANPSEKDSSIQQHADSAANIFAVNVASARNTAYTDWITKTASSYPSATAAPSSTGAPFSNGTATATATATSGLTTATPTAVASCAANSSALSATYDYIIVGSGAGGIPLAAKLAASGDSVLLIERGPPSSGRWGGTLKPDWLVGTNLTRFDVPGLDNEIWADSQGIACSDYSVMAGCVLGGGTAVNAGLWWRANPKDFDENFPEGWKSSDLESSVNSVFERIPYTDVPSMDGVLYKPEGYYLLGGALVAAGWSNVTADKEPGLKNRTFSHPNHMFSNGERGGPLATYLVDADALPNFTLMTNTSVARVIRDSSQALGVDVEATGPGGQCGSISLTPTGKVILSAGAFGTPKILFRSGIGPQDQLTIVQKAEGTKMINSSQWLNLPVGYSLDDHTGTDVTVTHPGISFYDFYGAYDNPIAADAKKYLDSRSGILAQSAPNLIAIFWEELTGADGITRQMQYQARVESSGGVKSNNSITITQYLGRGKVSKGRTTITSALNMVVSQTPYVNDDNDLAAIKAGLTDLFANLAVNSDFIVAYPAKNTSIDAFLAGLPLTTGARSGNHWMGSAKMGLDSGLENGTAVVDTNTKVYGMDNLFVVDASMFPGITSTNPSALIVAAAVHAAGKIAAIDTLITTKPSSSNNTVVVPPFANSTSSVIVSPVGTGSAVAPVGTAPIGTAFSSTVAPVTAAPSSSGSCTNTITVTRSASSSLAAPVVSDVATSYTNSTTIAFPTVNTSGIALPTGTAAPTETAAPSIPATTSAAVPTTSAAAPGGAGVAIYQKCGGIGWTGATECASGLTCKLWNPYYAQCVTT
;
A
#
# COMPACT_ATOMS: atom_id res chain seq x y z
N MET A 1 -11.94 51.76 5.33
CA MET A 1 -11.38 52.26 4.05
C MET A 1 -10.33 51.26 3.58
N TYR A 2 -9.99 51.25 2.29
CA TYR A 2 -8.88 50.47 1.72
C TYR A 2 -7.54 50.77 2.46
N LYS A 3 -6.53 49.90 2.49
CA LYS A 3 -6.12 48.88 1.49
C LYS A 3 -5.25 47.78 2.16
N SER A 4 -5.23 46.58 1.58
CA SER A 4 -4.25 45.48 1.71
C SER A 4 -3.52 45.24 3.05
N ILE A 5 -3.87 44.13 3.72
CA ILE A 5 -2.94 43.33 4.54
C ILE A 5 -2.97 41.90 3.97
N ILE A 6 -1.81 41.29 3.77
CA ILE A 6 -1.68 39.94 3.19
C ILE A 6 -1.63 38.90 4.31
N LEU A 7 -2.27 37.76 4.08
CA LEU A 7 -2.38 36.65 5.03
C LEU A 7 -1.22 35.67 4.80
N THR A 8 -0.24 35.65 5.69
CA THR A 8 0.84 34.65 5.70
C THR A 8 0.40 33.43 6.52
N ALA A 9 -0.20 32.45 5.86
CA ALA A 9 -0.37 31.10 6.39
C ALA A 9 0.84 30.22 6.01
N PHE A 10 1.15 29.20 6.81
CA PHE A 10 2.28 28.31 6.55
C PHE A 10 2.04 27.48 5.28
N THR A 11 3.09 27.34 4.47
CA THR A 11 3.08 26.55 3.25
C THR A 11 3.68 25.17 3.51
N LEU A 12 2.89 24.10 3.34
CA LEU A 12 3.45 22.88 2.78
C LEU A 12 4.06 23.25 1.42
N ILE A 13 5.37 23.03 1.26
CA ILE A 13 6.13 23.56 0.13
C ILE A 13 5.82 22.74 -1.13
N SER A 14 4.70 23.09 -1.77
CA SER A 14 4.48 22.88 -3.19
C SER A 14 5.73 23.33 -3.92
N SER A 15 6.35 22.46 -4.72
CA SER A 15 7.64 22.71 -5.38
C SER A 15 7.64 24.00 -6.19
N THR A 16 8.00 25.10 -5.54
CA THR A 16 8.52 26.27 -6.21
C THR A 16 9.79 25.79 -6.86
N VAL A 17 9.83 25.86 -8.19
CA VAL A 17 11.08 26.19 -8.85
C VAL A 17 11.43 27.59 -8.31
N ALA A 18 12.17 27.62 -7.19
CA ALA A 18 13.10 28.71 -6.91
C ALA A 18 13.89 28.92 -8.21
N GLN A 19 14.17 30.17 -8.59
CA GLN A 19 14.55 30.47 -9.98
C GLN A 19 15.90 29.84 -10.37
N THR A 20 15.91 28.56 -10.74
CA THR A 20 17.09 27.76 -11.04
C THR A 20 17.70 28.30 -12.32
N THR A 21 18.69 29.18 -12.15
CA THR A 21 19.46 29.83 -13.20
C THR A 21 20.45 28.83 -13.81
N THR A 22 19.91 27.80 -14.46
CA THR A 22 20.71 26.78 -15.13
C THR A 22 21.62 27.44 -16.16
N SER A 23 22.91 27.26 -16.00
CA SER A 23 23.95 27.90 -16.81
C SER A 23 25.10 26.92 -17.08
N THR A 24 26.09 27.38 -17.83
CA THR A 24 27.38 26.69 -17.95
C THR A 24 28.44 27.51 -17.22
N PHE A 25 28.95 26.98 -16.11
CA PHE A 25 30.04 27.58 -15.37
C PHE A 25 31.37 26.90 -15.75
N THR A 26 32.46 27.68 -15.80
CA THR A 26 33.82 27.15 -15.93
C THR A 26 34.64 27.66 -14.75
N ASP A 27 35.23 26.77 -13.97
CA ASP A 27 36.03 27.12 -12.79
C ASP A 27 37.47 27.52 -13.15
N ASP A 28 38.22 27.97 -12.15
CA ASP A 28 39.64 28.36 -12.31
C ASP A 28 40.56 27.17 -12.67
N ASN A 29 40.11 25.92 -12.48
CA ASN A 29 40.79 24.72 -12.96
C ASN A 29 40.54 24.47 -14.48
N GLY A 30 39.64 25.24 -15.10
CA GLY A 30 39.21 25.07 -16.49
C GLY A 30 38.22 23.92 -16.71
N ILE A 31 37.55 23.47 -15.65
CA ILE A 31 36.51 22.44 -15.67
C ILE A 31 35.17 23.13 -15.94
N THR A 32 34.42 22.65 -16.94
CA THR A 32 33.13 23.23 -17.34
C THR A 32 31.97 22.34 -16.92
N PHE A 33 31.06 22.89 -16.13
CA PHE A 33 29.93 22.23 -15.51
C PHE A 33 28.61 22.63 -16.19
N TRP A 34 27.61 21.73 -16.18
CA TRP A 34 26.23 22.18 -16.04
C TRP A 34 26.08 22.67 -14.60
N ASP A 35 25.57 23.88 -14.41
CA ASP A 35 25.59 24.56 -13.10
C ASP A 35 24.23 25.19 -12.81
N SER A 36 23.74 25.06 -11.58
CA SER A 36 22.41 25.53 -11.16
C SER A 36 22.44 26.02 -9.72
N ALA A 37 21.91 27.23 -9.50
CA ALA A 37 21.81 27.86 -8.19
C ALA A 37 20.34 27.99 -7.70
N TRP A 38 20.13 28.02 -6.39
CA TRP A 38 18.83 28.23 -5.74
C TRP A 38 18.95 28.69 -4.28
N ASP A 39 17.98 29.48 -3.82
CA ASP A 39 17.80 29.86 -2.41
C ASP A 39 17.44 28.63 -1.55
N THR A 40 18.18 28.39 -0.46
CA THR A 40 17.93 27.30 0.50
C THR A 40 17.19 27.76 1.76
N THR A 41 16.94 29.06 1.91
CA THR A 41 16.51 29.75 3.14
C THR A 41 17.51 29.70 4.30
N ILE A 42 18.76 29.27 4.07
CA ILE A 42 19.83 29.16 5.09
C ILE A 42 21.11 29.88 4.65
N GLY A 43 21.48 30.92 5.40
CA GLY A 43 22.66 31.75 5.10
C GLY A 43 22.34 32.86 4.08
N ASP A 44 23.33 33.73 3.83
CA ASP A 44 23.18 34.88 2.92
C ASP A 44 23.67 34.52 1.50
N GLY A 45 22.83 33.84 0.71
CA GLY A 45 23.10 33.56 -0.71
C GLY A 45 22.29 32.39 -1.28
N ASP A 46 22.48 32.11 -2.57
CA ASP A 46 21.99 30.87 -3.21
C ASP A 46 23.01 29.73 -2.97
N ALA A 47 22.52 28.51 -2.72
CA ALA A 47 23.34 27.30 -2.89
C ALA A 47 23.44 26.94 -4.37
N THR A 48 24.57 26.35 -4.76
CA THR A 48 24.87 25.99 -6.16
C THR A 48 25.37 24.56 -6.23
N PHE A 49 24.87 23.80 -7.22
CA PHE A 49 25.43 22.50 -7.61
C PHE A 49 25.82 22.51 -9.09
N GLY A 50 27.08 22.17 -9.35
CA GLY A 50 27.63 21.96 -10.68
C GLY A 50 27.98 20.49 -10.92
N MET A 51 27.76 20.00 -12.13
CA MET A 51 28.07 18.62 -12.53
C MET A 51 28.71 18.57 -13.91
N ALA A 52 29.84 17.86 -13.99
CA ALA A 52 30.54 17.52 -15.22
C ALA A 52 30.64 15.99 -15.34
N LEU A 53 30.19 15.46 -16.47
CA LEU A 53 30.12 14.02 -16.78
C LEU A 53 31.08 13.63 -17.91
N PRO A 54 31.56 12.38 -17.94
CA PRO A 54 32.29 11.84 -19.08
C PRO A 54 31.40 11.75 -20.34
N PRO A 55 32.00 11.76 -21.55
CA PRO A 55 31.29 11.51 -22.79
C PRO A 55 30.54 10.18 -22.75
N ALA A 56 29.39 10.09 -23.43
CA ALA A 56 28.62 8.86 -23.51
C ALA A 56 29.35 7.70 -24.23
N THR A 57 30.53 7.96 -24.82
CA THR A 57 31.43 6.96 -25.40
C THR A 57 32.40 6.35 -24.40
N GLU A 58 32.71 7.03 -23.29
CA GLU A 58 33.70 6.59 -22.30
C GLU A 58 33.06 5.65 -21.27
N THR A 59 32.68 4.46 -21.72
CA THR A 59 31.93 3.47 -20.92
C THR A 59 32.68 2.96 -19.70
N SER A 60 34.01 3.12 -19.65
CA SER A 60 34.86 2.80 -18.49
C SER A 60 34.81 3.83 -17.35
N LEU A 61 34.11 4.96 -17.54
CA LEU A 61 33.95 6.04 -16.56
C LEU A 61 32.47 6.32 -16.23
N VAL A 62 31.56 5.44 -16.66
CA VAL A 62 30.10 5.68 -16.58
C VAL A 62 29.55 5.79 -15.15
N ASP A 63 30.31 5.31 -14.17
CA ASP A 63 29.99 5.29 -12.75
C ASP A 63 30.56 6.48 -11.95
N GLU A 64 31.27 7.42 -12.60
CA GLU A 64 31.86 8.60 -11.96
C GLU A 64 31.40 9.96 -12.52
N TYR A 65 31.74 11.03 -11.80
CA TYR A 65 31.56 12.43 -12.24
C TYR A 65 32.55 13.37 -11.53
N ILE A 66 32.63 14.62 -12.00
CA ILE A 66 33.22 15.75 -11.25
C ILE A 66 32.07 16.65 -10.81
N GLY A 67 31.95 16.87 -9.50
CA GLY A 67 30.96 17.75 -8.90
C GLY A 67 31.57 19.06 -8.41
N ARG A 68 30.69 20.06 -8.26
CA ARG A 68 30.99 21.37 -7.67
C ARG A 68 29.84 21.75 -6.74
N LEU A 69 30.16 22.27 -5.56
CA LEU A 69 29.21 22.81 -4.59
C LEU A 69 29.64 24.20 -4.15
N VAL A 70 28.72 25.15 -4.07
CA VAL A 70 28.90 26.45 -3.40
C VAL A 70 27.75 26.63 -2.43
N ILE A 71 28.02 26.69 -1.13
CA ILE A 71 27.00 26.59 -0.08
C ILE A 71 27.11 27.79 0.89
N PRO A 72 26.04 28.57 1.10
CA PRO A 72 26.02 29.65 2.08
C PRO A 72 26.20 29.14 3.52
N ILE A 73 26.91 29.91 4.35
CA ILE A 73 27.19 29.59 5.75
C ILE A 73 26.34 30.52 6.64
N PRO A 74 25.43 29.99 7.48
CA PRO A 74 24.81 30.76 8.54
C PRO A 74 25.77 30.90 9.73
N SER A 75 25.53 31.87 10.62
CA SER A 75 26.42 32.17 11.77
C SER A 75 26.59 31.03 12.80
N SER A 76 25.80 29.97 12.70
CA SER A 76 25.87 28.73 13.50
C SER A 76 26.61 27.57 12.80
N GLY A 77 27.19 27.81 11.61
CA GLY A 77 27.75 26.78 10.75
C GLY A 77 26.70 25.92 10.07
N THR A 78 27.13 25.04 9.16
CA THR A 78 26.23 24.24 8.31
C THR A 78 26.90 22.92 7.92
N TRP A 79 26.09 21.94 7.54
CA TRP A 79 26.49 20.87 6.61
C TRP A 79 25.51 20.84 5.44
N PHE A 80 25.95 20.31 4.30
CA PHE A 80 25.14 20.15 3.08
C PHE A 80 25.22 18.71 2.60
N GLY A 81 24.10 18.16 2.11
CA GLY A 81 24.00 16.79 1.63
C GLY A 81 23.54 16.72 0.18
N VAL A 82 24.11 15.79 -0.58
CA VAL A 82 23.72 15.41 -1.94
C VAL A 82 23.39 13.93 -1.94
N SER A 83 22.23 13.55 -2.50
CA SER A 83 21.89 12.15 -2.79
C SER A 83 22.14 11.86 -4.27
N HIS A 84 22.77 10.73 -4.56
CA HIS A 84 22.95 10.21 -5.92
C HIS A 84 21.68 9.54 -6.49
N ALA A 85 20.56 9.68 -5.77
CA ALA A 85 19.20 9.44 -6.24
C ALA A 85 18.28 10.59 -5.82
N SER A 86 16.98 10.48 -6.11
CA SER A 86 15.97 11.48 -5.71
C SER A 86 15.52 11.40 -4.24
N MET A 87 15.97 10.40 -3.47
CA MET A 87 15.55 10.16 -2.08
C MET A 87 16.77 10.07 -1.16
N MET A 88 16.58 10.36 0.13
CA MET A 88 17.61 10.11 1.16
C MET A 88 17.90 8.61 1.32
N THR A 89 16.85 7.79 1.39
CA THR A 89 16.94 6.38 1.75
C THR A 89 17.27 5.48 0.56
N GLY A 90 18.15 4.50 0.77
CA GLY A 90 18.53 3.49 -0.24
C GLY A 90 19.59 3.95 -1.25
N ALA A 91 20.14 5.15 -1.07
CA ALA A 91 21.06 5.78 -2.00
C ALA A 91 22.38 6.19 -1.34
N LEU A 92 23.44 6.31 -2.16
CA LEU A 92 24.70 6.90 -1.72
C LEU A 92 24.52 8.40 -1.46
N LEU A 93 24.84 8.84 -0.25
CA LEU A 93 24.83 10.23 0.17
C LEU A 93 26.28 10.77 0.21
N LEU A 94 26.48 12.00 -0.25
CA LEU A 94 27.68 12.79 -0.02
C LEU A 94 27.32 13.94 0.92
N ILE A 95 27.94 14.00 2.08
CA ILE A 95 27.79 15.05 3.08
C ILE A 95 29.06 15.91 3.08
N VAL A 96 28.92 17.24 3.07
CA VAL A 96 30.05 18.18 3.04
C VAL A 96 29.86 19.32 4.04
N TRP A 97 30.96 19.83 4.62
CA TRP A 97 30.94 20.95 5.56
C TRP A 97 32.31 21.66 5.64
N PRO A 98 32.36 22.95 6.02
CA PRO A 98 33.62 23.66 6.23
C PRO A 98 34.26 23.28 7.57
N ASN A 99 35.60 23.22 7.59
CA ASN A 99 36.42 22.97 8.77
C ASN A 99 37.66 23.88 8.73
N GLY A 100 37.53 25.10 9.26
CA GLY A 100 38.55 26.13 9.11
C GLY A 100 38.60 26.64 7.66
N GLU A 101 39.76 26.55 7.02
CA GLU A 101 39.97 26.93 5.62
C GLU A 101 39.69 25.77 4.64
N ASP A 102 39.53 24.54 5.16
CA ASP A 102 39.28 23.31 4.39
C ASP A 102 37.78 22.97 4.31
N VAL A 103 37.41 22.10 3.35
CA VAL A 103 36.07 21.49 3.26
C VAL A 103 36.20 19.98 3.41
N VAL A 104 35.48 19.40 4.37
CA VAL A 104 35.41 17.96 4.58
C VAL A 104 34.34 17.35 3.68
N THR A 105 34.64 16.18 3.12
CA THR A 105 33.72 15.39 2.29
C THR A 105 33.56 13.98 2.88
N ASP A 106 32.33 13.54 3.09
CA ASP A 106 32.03 12.23 3.65
C ASP A 106 30.97 11.49 2.82
N LEU A 107 31.12 10.17 2.70
CA LEU A 107 30.15 9.30 2.03
C LEU A 107 29.37 8.52 3.09
N ARG A 108 28.03 8.57 2.98
CA ARG A 108 27.11 7.94 3.92
C ARG A 108 25.99 7.18 3.21
N TYR A 109 25.31 6.33 3.96
CA TYR A 109 24.16 5.57 3.48
C TYR A 109 23.01 5.62 4.49
N ALA A 110 21.78 5.85 4.01
CA ALA A 110 20.59 5.84 4.84
C ALA A 110 19.72 4.62 4.52
N THR A 111 19.54 3.71 5.49
CA THR A 111 18.58 2.59 5.35
C THR A 111 17.13 3.00 5.72
N GLY A 112 16.95 4.19 6.31
CA GLY A 112 15.67 4.78 6.70
C GLY A 112 15.82 6.27 7.03
N TYR A 113 14.76 6.95 7.44
CA TYR A 113 14.78 8.37 7.84
C TYR A 113 15.35 8.55 9.26
N VAL A 114 16.64 8.26 9.39
CA VAL A 114 17.45 8.37 10.61
C VAL A 114 18.81 8.97 10.24
N ALA A 115 19.65 9.31 11.24
CA ALA A 115 21.03 9.74 10.97
C ALA A 115 21.77 8.68 10.12
N PRO A 116 22.33 9.04 8.96
CA PRO A 116 22.90 8.06 8.04
C PRO A 116 24.27 7.56 8.53
N GLU A 117 24.56 6.31 8.22
CA GLU A 117 25.77 5.57 8.63
C GLU A 117 26.92 5.84 7.66
N GLU A 118 28.19 5.63 8.07
CA GLU A 118 29.33 5.73 7.15
C GLU A 118 29.20 4.69 6.03
N TYR A 119 29.41 5.11 4.78
CA TYR A 119 29.37 4.23 3.63
C TYR A 119 30.68 3.44 3.50
N THR A 120 30.58 2.11 3.50
CA THR A 120 31.72 1.18 3.49
C THR A 120 31.92 0.46 2.15
N GLY A 121 31.26 0.94 1.09
CA GLY A 121 31.29 0.32 -0.25
C GLY A 121 32.42 0.78 -1.17
N ASN A 122 32.20 0.69 -2.48
CA ASN A 122 33.20 0.84 -3.55
C ASN A 122 33.42 2.29 -4.05
N ALA A 123 32.59 3.25 -3.64
CA ALA A 123 32.64 4.62 -4.14
C ALA A 123 33.59 5.50 -3.30
N THR A 124 34.22 6.49 -3.94
CA THR A 124 35.20 7.40 -3.30
C THR A 124 35.00 8.84 -3.74
N VAL A 125 35.40 9.80 -2.90
CA VAL A 125 35.43 11.23 -3.20
C VAL A 125 36.85 11.76 -3.02
N THR A 126 37.32 12.59 -3.95
CA THR A 126 38.61 13.25 -3.91
C THR A 126 38.44 14.73 -4.27
N THR A 127 38.76 15.62 -3.33
CA THR A 127 38.76 17.08 -3.56
C THR A 127 39.80 17.47 -4.62
N ILE A 128 39.40 18.36 -5.53
CA ILE A 128 40.24 18.96 -6.58
C ILE A 128 40.66 20.38 -6.15
N SER A 129 39.72 21.14 -5.59
CA SER A 129 39.94 22.46 -5.01
C SER A 129 38.82 22.81 -4.04
N SER A 130 39.11 23.58 -3.01
CA SER A 130 38.11 24.09 -2.06
C SER A 130 38.48 25.49 -1.57
N SER A 131 37.49 26.24 -1.07
CA SER A 131 37.70 27.48 -0.33
C SER A 131 36.59 27.69 0.70
N VAL A 132 36.90 28.41 1.79
CA VAL A 132 35.95 28.79 2.83
C VAL A 132 36.12 30.28 3.12
N ASN A 133 35.02 30.98 3.36
CA ASN A 133 34.99 32.36 3.86
C ASN A 133 33.80 32.56 4.81
N ASP A 134 33.62 33.78 5.34
CA ASP A 134 32.60 34.10 6.34
C ASP A 134 31.14 33.90 5.87
N THR A 135 30.87 33.84 4.55
CA THR A 135 29.50 33.75 4.00
C THR A 135 29.24 32.50 3.17
N TYR A 136 30.24 31.82 2.63
CA TYR A 136 30.07 30.54 1.92
C TYR A 136 31.33 29.66 1.93
N PHE A 137 31.14 28.36 1.62
CA PHE A 137 32.22 27.47 1.21
C PHE A 137 31.99 26.95 -0.22
N GLU A 138 33.08 26.68 -0.93
CA GLU A 138 33.08 26.08 -2.26
C GLU A 138 33.97 24.82 -2.28
N VAL A 139 33.53 23.77 -2.96
CA VAL A 139 34.32 22.55 -3.19
C VAL A 139 34.05 21.96 -4.57
N THR A 140 35.12 21.75 -5.34
CA THR A 140 35.15 20.95 -6.57
C THR A 140 35.78 19.61 -6.26
N TYR A 141 35.14 18.50 -6.65
CA TYR A 141 35.54 17.14 -6.27
C TYR A 141 35.29 16.13 -7.39
N ARG A 142 36.10 15.06 -7.46
CA ARG A 142 35.82 13.88 -8.27
C ARG A 142 35.10 12.85 -7.40
N CYS A 143 34.01 12.27 -7.90
CA CYS A 143 33.23 11.24 -7.23
C CYS A 143 33.28 9.96 -8.07
N GLN A 144 34.01 8.95 -7.62
CA GLN A 144 34.27 7.71 -8.36
C GLN A 144 33.37 6.58 -7.85
N GLY A 145 32.78 5.78 -8.74
CA GLY A 145 31.79 4.75 -8.36
C GLY A 145 30.46 5.30 -7.82
N CYS A 146 30.28 6.62 -7.76
CA CYS A 146 29.15 7.25 -7.08
C CYS A 146 27.78 7.02 -7.76
N TRP A 147 27.75 6.50 -9.00
CA TRP A 147 26.50 6.05 -9.64
C TRP A 147 26.24 4.54 -9.51
N SER A 148 27.08 3.79 -8.79
CA SER A 148 26.94 2.33 -8.60
C SER A 148 27.52 1.90 -7.26
N TRP A 149 26.67 1.80 -6.24
CA TRP A 149 27.05 1.58 -4.83
C TRP A 149 26.60 0.23 -4.28
N ASP A 150 27.26 -0.24 -3.22
CA ASP A 150 26.85 -1.37 -2.37
C ASP A 150 27.10 -1.05 -0.89
N GLN A 151 26.06 -1.20 -0.06
CA GLN A 151 26.16 -1.13 1.39
C GLN A 151 25.48 -2.37 2.00
N ASP A 152 26.27 -3.25 2.62
CA ASP A 152 25.78 -4.49 3.27
C ASP A 152 24.85 -5.38 2.42
N GLY A 153 24.98 -5.35 1.08
CA GLY A 153 24.13 -6.09 0.15
C GLY A 153 22.91 -5.30 -0.35
N ALA A 154 22.76 -4.03 0.04
CA ALA A 154 21.88 -3.06 -0.60
C ALA A 154 22.60 -2.40 -1.79
N ALA A 155 22.92 -3.22 -2.81
CA ALA A 155 23.57 -2.78 -4.03
C ALA A 155 22.56 -2.19 -5.03
N ASP A 156 22.89 -1.03 -5.61
CA ASP A 156 22.05 -0.35 -6.61
C ASP A 156 22.89 0.51 -7.57
N ALA A 157 22.37 0.73 -8.77
CA ALA A 157 23.03 1.50 -9.82
C ALA A 157 22.06 2.52 -10.45
N ARG A 158 22.50 3.77 -10.55
CA ARG A 158 21.78 4.93 -11.10
C ARG A 158 22.65 5.67 -12.12
N LEU A 159 23.28 4.89 -13.00
CA LEU A 159 24.15 5.37 -14.09
C LEU A 159 23.43 6.45 -14.94
N PRO A 160 24.03 7.64 -15.13
CA PRO A 160 23.44 8.71 -15.93
C PRO A 160 23.18 8.24 -17.37
N ALA A 161 21.94 8.42 -17.83
CA ALA A 161 21.52 7.93 -19.13
C ALA A 161 22.30 8.55 -20.31
N THR A 162 22.29 7.87 -21.46
CA THR A 162 23.10 8.24 -22.64
C THR A 162 22.36 9.13 -23.65
N THR A 163 21.07 9.40 -23.45
CA THR A 163 20.24 10.16 -24.40
C THR A 163 20.31 11.67 -24.16
N ALA A 164 20.29 12.46 -25.24
CA ALA A 164 20.50 13.91 -25.20
C ALA A 164 19.34 14.72 -24.56
N SER A 165 18.26 14.07 -24.15
CA SER A 165 17.13 14.68 -23.43
C SER A 165 17.02 14.23 -21.96
N ALA A 166 17.91 13.34 -21.51
CA ALA A 166 17.82 12.76 -20.17
C ALA A 166 18.07 13.78 -19.05
N GLN A 167 17.42 13.54 -17.92
CA GLN A 167 17.65 14.23 -16.66
C GLN A 167 18.19 13.24 -15.62
N GLN A 168 19.21 13.62 -14.87
CA GLN A 168 19.62 12.91 -13.65
C GLN A 168 18.96 13.60 -12.46
N LEU A 169 18.18 12.87 -11.66
CA LEU A 169 17.56 13.41 -10.46
C LEU A 169 18.54 13.36 -9.29
N ILE A 170 18.70 14.49 -8.60
CA ILE A 170 19.60 14.68 -7.47
C ILE A 170 18.79 15.25 -6.30
N GLY A 171 18.77 14.55 -5.17
CA GLY A 171 18.27 15.08 -3.91
C GLY A 171 19.34 15.94 -3.23
N TRP A 172 18.93 16.99 -2.50
CA TRP A 172 19.83 17.80 -1.67
C TRP A 172 19.19 18.19 -0.34
N ALA A 173 20.03 18.53 0.63
CA ALA A 173 19.59 19.07 1.92
C ALA A 173 20.65 19.99 2.58
N GLN A 174 20.24 20.93 3.43
CA GLN A 174 21.12 21.80 4.21
C GLN A 174 20.66 21.93 5.67
N ALA A 175 21.61 21.96 6.61
CA ALA A 175 21.34 22.16 8.03
C ALA A 175 21.68 23.57 8.53
N THR A 176 21.01 24.01 9.59
CA THR A 176 21.28 25.28 10.29
C THR A 176 22.43 25.21 11.31
N SER A 177 23.16 24.10 11.38
CA SER A 177 24.29 23.92 12.28
C SER A 177 25.38 23.02 11.66
N ALA A 178 26.62 23.23 12.08
CA ALA A 178 27.74 22.35 11.74
C ALA A 178 27.62 20.96 12.40
N PRO A 179 28.36 19.93 11.93
CA PRO A 179 28.51 18.66 12.65
C PRO A 179 29.09 18.82 14.05
N ALA A 180 28.91 17.82 14.92
CA ALA A 180 29.34 17.89 16.31
C ALA A 180 30.87 18.01 16.50
N ASN A 181 31.66 17.38 15.63
CA ASN A 181 33.12 17.54 15.53
C ASN A 181 33.49 17.83 14.06
N PRO A 182 33.56 19.09 13.61
CA PRO A 182 33.83 19.43 12.20
C PRO A 182 35.17 18.91 11.65
N SER A 183 36.12 18.50 12.49
CA SER A 183 37.38 17.89 12.06
C SER A 183 37.28 16.42 11.68
N GLU A 184 36.26 15.69 12.15
CA GLU A 184 36.19 14.23 12.02
C GLU A 184 35.13 13.81 10.99
N LYS A 185 35.54 12.97 10.04
CA LYS A 185 34.67 12.46 8.95
C LYS A 185 33.46 11.69 9.48
N ASP A 186 33.62 10.92 10.56
CA ASP A 186 32.56 10.12 11.19
C ASP A 186 31.61 10.92 12.10
N SER A 187 31.83 12.25 12.23
CA SER A 187 31.07 13.11 13.15
C SER A 187 29.56 12.90 13.05
N SER A 188 28.88 12.94 14.19
CA SER A 188 27.42 13.01 14.21
C SER A 188 26.94 14.33 13.60
N ILE A 189 25.86 14.22 12.82
CA ILE A 189 25.18 15.33 12.16
C ILE A 189 23.75 15.45 12.70
N GLN A 190 23.28 16.68 12.87
CA GLN A 190 21.86 16.94 13.14
C GLN A 190 21.04 16.78 11.85
N GLN A 191 19.71 16.68 11.97
CA GLN A 191 18.80 16.73 10.82
C GLN A 191 19.00 18.04 10.03
N HIS A 192 18.80 17.99 8.72
CA HIS A 192 18.69 19.21 7.89
C HIS A 192 17.44 20.01 8.29
N ALA A 193 17.35 21.28 7.89
CA ALA A 193 16.13 22.03 8.15
C ALA A 193 14.98 21.53 7.27
N ASP A 194 13.75 21.61 7.77
CA ASP A 194 12.56 21.13 7.06
C ASP A 194 12.22 22.01 5.83
N SER A 195 12.68 23.27 5.81
CA SER A 195 12.57 24.18 4.65
C SER A 195 13.67 23.99 3.61
N ALA A 196 14.74 23.26 3.92
CA ALA A 196 16.00 23.25 3.18
C ALA A 196 16.38 21.85 2.70
N ALA A 197 15.43 21.12 2.11
CA ALA A 197 15.68 19.89 1.36
C ALA A 197 14.76 19.82 0.13
N ASN A 198 15.28 19.36 -1.01
CA ASN A 198 14.49 19.19 -2.23
C ASN A 198 15.16 18.28 -3.27
N ILE A 199 14.58 18.20 -4.47
CA ILE A 199 15.10 17.44 -5.61
C ILE A 199 15.20 18.37 -6.82
N PHE A 200 16.31 18.31 -7.55
CA PHE A 200 16.44 18.96 -8.87
C PHE A 200 16.85 17.96 -9.96
N ALA A 201 16.82 18.44 -11.20
CA ALA A 201 17.09 17.67 -12.41
C ALA A 201 18.31 18.25 -13.14
N VAL A 202 19.39 17.47 -13.23
CA VAL A 202 20.58 17.80 -14.02
C VAL A 202 20.35 17.43 -15.48
N ASN A 203 20.53 18.38 -16.40
CA ASN A 203 20.49 18.06 -17.83
C ASN A 203 21.75 17.25 -18.21
N VAL A 204 21.57 15.97 -18.52
CA VAL A 204 22.68 15.05 -18.75
C VAL A 204 23.46 15.40 -20.03
N ALA A 205 22.81 15.96 -21.04
CA ALA A 205 23.49 16.39 -22.27
C ALA A 205 24.38 17.62 -22.03
N SER A 206 23.91 18.57 -21.23
CA SER A 206 24.68 19.77 -20.86
C SER A 206 25.85 19.47 -19.91
N ALA A 207 25.71 18.44 -19.06
CA ALA A 207 26.77 18.04 -18.14
C ALA A 207 27.91 17.24 -18.81
N ARG A 208 27.65 16.53 -19.92
CA ARG A 208 28.68 15.70 -20.59
C ARG A 208 29.66 16.52 -21.41
N ASN A 209 30.96 16.33 -21.21
CA ASN A 209 32.00 17.09 -21.90
C ASN A 209 33.15 16.21 -22.44
N THR A 210 33.61 16.45 -23.67
CA THR A 210 34.74 15.75 -24.29
C THR A 210 36.09 16.06 -23.68
N ALA A 211 36.22 17.13 -22.88
CA ALA A 211 37.42 17.45 -22.11
C ALA A 211 37.51 16.70 -20.76
N TYR A 212 36.51 15.90 -20.39
CA TYR A 212 36.45 15.25 -19.07
C TYR A 212 37.67 14.37 -18.76
N THR A 213 38.11 13.55 -19.72
CA THR A 213 39.30 12.69 -19.59
C THR A 213 40.60 13.51 -19.42
N ASP A 214 40.65 14.67 -20.05
CA ASP A 214 41.73 15.66 -19.91
C ASP A 214 41.74 16.29 -18.50
N TRP A 215 40.56 16.61 -17.95
CA TRP A 215 40.41 17.18 -16.60
C TRP A 215 40.86 16.20 -15.52
N ILE A 216 40.34 14.97 -15.49
CA ILE A 216 40.71 13.95 -14.49
C ILE A 216 42.21 13.58 -14.55
N THR A 217 42.86 13.74 -15.70
CA THR A 217 44.30 13.47 -15.87
C THR A 217 45.16 14.61 -15.29
N LYS A 218 44.72 15.87 -15.43
CA LYS A 218 45.41 17.06 -14.91
C LYS A 218 45.28 17.17 -13.39
N THR A 219 44.13 16.82 -12.82
CA THR A 219 43.90 16.84 -11.37
C THR A 219 44.58 15.68 -10.65
N ALA A 220 44.60 14.48 -11.26
CA ALA A 220 45.30 13.31 -10.70
C ALA A 220 46.85 13.44 -10.67
N SER A 221 47.42 14.49 -11.27
CA SER A 221 48.87 14.73 -11.32
C SER A 221 49.35 15.94 -10.51
N SER A 222 48.44 16.63 -9.81
CA SER A 222 48.72 17.88 -9.07
C SER A 222 48.61 17.76 -7.53
N TYR A 223 47.95 16.74 -6.99
CA TYR A 223 47.71 16.60 -5.54
C TYR A 223 48.18 15.25 -4.97
N PRO A 224 48.87 15.21 -3.82
CA PRO A 224 49.23 13.96 -3.14
C PRO A 224 47.99 13.30 -2.50
N SER A 225 47.87 11.97 -2.63
CA SER A 225 46.84 11.21 -1.91
C SER A 225 47.01 11.34 -0.39
N ALA A 226 45.90 11.53 0.33
CA ALA A 226 45.91 11.58 1.79
C ALA A 226 46.41 10.27 2.41
N THR A 227 47.09 10.38 3.55
CA THR A 227 47.86 9.29 4.17
C THR A 227 47.02 8.11 4.63
N ALA A 228 47.61 6.91 4.56
CA ALA A 228 46.98 5.64 4.93
C ALA A 228 46.49 5.58 6.40
N ALA A 229 45.45 4.76 6.61
CA ALA A 229 44.76 4.61 7.89
C ALA A 229 45.69 4.19 9.07
N PRO A 230 45.53 4.79 10.27
CA PRO A 230 46.18 4.30 11.48
C PRO A 230 45.62 2.94 11.92
N SER A 231 46.49 1.97 12.19
CA SER A 231 46.09 0.69 12.78
C SER A 231 45.98 0.81 14.32
N SER A 232 44.75 0.78 14.84
CA SER A 232 44.48 0.83 16.28
C SER A 232 44.48 -0.57 16.92
N THR A 233 45.57 -0.91 17.61
CA THR A 233 45.58 -2.03 18.56
C THR A 233 44.93 -1.61 19.88
N GLY A 234 44.05 -2.46 20.42
CA GLY A 234 43.16 -2.07 21.52
C GLY A 234 43.76 -2.16 22.93
N ALA A 235 43.38 -1.21 23.79
CA ALA A 235 43.37 -1.30 25.25
C ALA A 235 42.28 -0.37 25.82
N PRO A 236 41.65 -0.69 26.98
CA PRO A 236 40.51 0.07 27.53
C PRO A 236 40.93 1.21 28.49
N PHE A 237 39.92 1.86 29.11
CA PHE A 237 39.89 2.94 30.13
C PHE A 237 39.33 4.28 29.56
N SER A 238 38.56 5.08 30.31
CA SER A 238 37.83 4.86 31.58
C SER A 238 36.70 5.91 31.73
N ASN A 239 35.64 5.58 32.48
CA ASN A 239 34.50 6.49 32.68
C ASN A 239 34.91 7.74 33.51
N GLY A 240 34.49 8.93 33.08
CA GLY A 240 34.85 10.22 33.68
C GLY A 240 33.65 11.16 33.83
N THR A 241 33.10 11.26 35.04
CA THR A 241 31.94 12.10 35.35
C THR A 241 32.32 13.59 35.43
N ALA A 242 31.57 14.45 34.74
CA ALA A 242 31.64 15.90 34.89
C ALA A 242 30.23 16.47 35.15
N THR A 243 30.05 17.14 36.29
CA THR A 243 28.77 17.72 36.72
C THR A 243 28.79 19.24 36.52
N ALA A 244 27.78 19.79 35.86
CA ALA A 244 27.51 21.23 35.82
C ALA A 244 26.00 21.48 36.03
N THR A 245 25.64 22.62 36.61
CA THR A 245 24.25 22.91 37.01
C THR A 245 23.93 24.39 36.83
N ALA A 246 22.95 24.72 35.99
CA ALA A 246 22.44 26.08 35.84
C ALA A 246 20.93 26.08 35.49
N THR A 247 20.16 26.53 36.48
CA THR A 247 18.78 27.07 36.51
C THR A 247 18.04 27.33 35.18
N ALA A 248 16.75 26.95 35.14
CA ALA A 248 15.85 27.13 34.00
C ALA A 248 15.07 28.45 33.98
N THR A 249 14.57 28.82 32.79
CA THR A 249 13.37 29.64 32.58
C THR A 249 12.43 28.91 31.62
N SER A 250 11.12 28.92 31.90
CA SER A 250 10.10 28.17 31.15
C SER A 250 9.61 28.90 29.89
N GLY A 251 9.14 28.19 28.87
CA GLY A 251 8.44 28.85 27.76
C GLY A 251 7.96 28.03 26.56
N LEU A 252 8.58 26.89 26.22
CA LEU A 252 8.20 26.07 25.05
C LEU A 252 8.56 24.59 25.31
N THR A 253 7.61 23.69 25.11
CA THR A 253 7.83 22.24 25.23
C THR A 253 8.20 21.64 23.88
N THR A 254 9.48 21.74 23.51
CA THR A 254 10.05 20.79 22.56
C THR A 254 9.88 19.39 23.14
N ALA A 255 9.17 18.52 22.42
CA ALA A 255 9.06 17.12 22.80
C ALA A 255 10.43 16.47 22.65
N THR A 256 11.10 16.17 23.77
CA THR A 256 12.28 15.32 23.79
C THR A 256 11.95 14.02 23.04
N PRO A 257 12.84 13.49 22.18
CA PRO A 257 12.65 12.16 21.61
C PRO A 257 12.41 11.17 22.75
N THR A 258 11.19 10.64 22.83
CA THR A 258 10.83 9.68 23.87
C THR A 258 11.70 8.46 23.65
N ALA A 259 12.61 8.18 24.59
CA ALA A 259 13.48 7.02 24.52
C ALA A 259 12.63 5.77 24.28
N VAL A 260 12.99 4.98 23.25
CA VAL A 260 12.31 3.71 22.93
C VAL A 260 12.16 2.92 24.22
N ALA A 261 10.92 2.53 24.55
CA ALA A 261 10.53 2.16 25.90
C ALA A 261 11.31 0.94 26.41
N SER A 262 12.46 1.20 27.04
CA SER A 262 13.37 0.16 27.50
C SER A 262 12.63 -0.76 28.47
N CYS A 263 12.62 -2.06 28.17
CA CYS A 263 11.99 -3.09 29.00
C CYS A 263 12.26 -2.82 30.48
N ALA A 264 11.21 -2.54 31.24
CA ALA A 264 11.35 -2.29 32.68
C ALA A 264 12.04 -3.51 33.30
N ALA A 265 13.03 -3.32 34.18
CA ALA A 265 13.89 -4.41 34.65
C ALA A 265 13.16 -5.58 35.35
N ASN A 266 11.87 -5.39 35.68
CA ASN A 266 10.97 -6.39 36.25
C ASN A 266 9.71 -6.62 35.38
N SER A 267 9.76 -6.39 34.05
CA SER A 267 8.67 -6.76 33.14
C SER A 267 8.61 -8.28 33.03
N SER A 268 7.85 -8.91 33.93
CA SER A 268 7.65 -10.35 33.95
C SER A 268 6.98 -10.81 32.66
N ALA A 269 7.62 -11.73 31.93
CA ALA A 269 6.99 -12.39 30.79
C ALA A 269 5.65 -13.01 31.20
N LEU A 270 4.63 -12.90 30.35
CA LEU A 270 3.32 -13.48 30.63
C LEU A 270 3.45 -14.99 30.82
N SER A 271 3.10 -15.47 32.01
CA SER A 271 3.04 -16.91 32.31
C SER A 271 1.80 -17.60 31.71
N ALA A 272 1.06 -16.91 30.83
CA ALA A 272 -0.07 -17.43 30.09
C ALA A 272 0.40 -18.06 28.78
N THR A 273 -0.14 -19.24 28.47
CA THR A 273 0.04 -19.90 27.18
C THR A 273 -1.22 -19.75 26.33
N TYR A 274 -1.04 -19.67 25.01
CA TYR A 274 -2.14 -19.47 24.06
C TYR A 274 -2.20 -20.57 23.01
N ASP A 275 -3.40 -20.93 22.58
CA ASP A 275 -3.66 -21.86 21.47
C ASP A 275 -3.39 -21.20 20.12
N TYR A 276 -3.58 -19.88 20.03
CA TYR A 276 -3.20 -19.07 18.89
C TYR A 276 -2.47 -17.79 19.32
N ILE A 277 -1.26 -17.60 18.80
CA ILE A 277 -0.56 -16.31 18.83
C ILE A 277 -0.57 -15.73 17.42
N ILE A 278 -1.31 -14.65 17.22
CA ILE A 278 -1.44 -13.93 15.94
C ILE A 278 -0.59 -12.67 16.02
N VAL A 279 0.26 -12.46 15.01
CA VAL A 279 1.28 -11.41 15.01
C VAL A 279 0.98 -10.37 13.95
N GLY A 280 0.55 -9.18 14.36
CA GLY A 280 0.17 -8.06 13.50
C GLY A 280 -1.35 -7.91 13.36
N SER A 281 -1.89 -6.75 13.73
CA SER A 281 -3.32 -6.43 13.71
C SER A 281 -3.82 -5.87 12.37
N GLY A 282 -3.15 -6.23 11.26
CA GLY A 282 -3.54 -5.76 9.93
C GLY A 282 -4.83 -6.38 9.39
N ALA A 283 -5.07 -6.17 8.10
CA ALA A 283 -6.20 -6.76 7.36
C ALA A 283 -6.27 -8.30 7.43
N GLY A 284 -5.18 -8.99 7.75
CA GLY A 284 -5.16 -10.42 8.01
C GLY A 284 -5.48 -10.78 9.47
N GLY A 285 -4.73 -10.21 10.42
CA GLY A 285 -4.74 -10.66 11.81
C GLY A 285 -6.02 -10.36 12.61
N ILE A 286 -6.66 -9.21 12.38
CA ILE A 286 -7.93 -8.86 13.07
C ILE A 286 -9.08 -9.84 12.74
N PRO A 287 -9.47 -10.07 11.46
CA PRO A 287 -10.55 -11.00 11.15
C PRO A 287 -10.21 -12.45 11.51
N LEU A 288 -8.93 -12.84 11.38
CA LEU A 288 -8.43 -14.14 11.83
C LEU A 288 -8.64 -14.33 13.35
N ALA A 289 -8.23 -13.34 14.16
CA ALA A 289 -8.39 -13.39 15.62
C ALA A 289 -9.86 -13.50 16.04
N ALA A 290 -10.75 -12.73 15.40
CA ALA A 290 -12.19 -12.81 15.65
C ALA A 290 -12.78 -14.19 15.32
N LYS A 291 -12.34 -14.83 14.23
CA LYS A 291 -12.82 -16.16 13.83
C LYS A 291 -12.28 -17.29 14.72
N LEU A 292 -11.03 -17.21 15.17
CA LEU A 292 -10.40 -18.22 16.03
C LEU A 292 -10.76 -18.05 17.52
N ALA A 293 -11.04 -16.83 17.98
CA ALA A 293 -11.61 -16.64 19.32
C ALA A 293 -13.04 -17.19 19.39
N ALA A 294 -13.80 -17.11 18.29
CA ALA A 294 -15.18 -17.61 18.21
C ALA A 294 -15.33 -19.15 18.25
N SER A 295 -14.26 -19.94 18.06
CA SER A 295 -14.27 -21.38 18.33
C SER A 295 -14.07 -21.73 19.82
N GLY A 296 -13.67 -20.76 20.65
CA GLY A 296 -13.45 -20.91 22.09
C GLY A 296 -11.99 -21.15 22.49
N ASP A 297 -11.08 -21.23 21.53
CA ASP A 297 -9.63 -21.38 21.75
C ASP A 297 -9.01 -20.11 22.35
N SER A 298 -7.89 -20.22 23.07
CA SER A 298 -7.23 -19.04 23.65
C SER A 298 -6.40 -18.28 22.60
N VAL A 299 -6.75 -17.02 22.34
CA VAL A 299 -6.17 -16.20 21.25
C VAL A 299 -5.49 -14.95 21.78
N LEU A 300 -4.21 -14.79 21.48
CA LEU A 300 -3.45 -13.55 21.65
C LEU A 300 -3.23 -12.88 20.30
N LEU A 301 -3.63 -11.61 20.16
CA LEU A 301 -3.26 -10.74 19.04
C LEU A 301 -2.22 -9.72 19.50
N ILE A 302 -1.02 -9.79 18.92
CA ILE A 302 0.11 -8.90 19.22
C ILE A 302 0.24 -7.84 18.12
N GLU A 303 0.43 -6.58 18.50
CA GLU A 303 0.63 -5.44 17.63
C GLU A 303 1.82 -4.58 18.09
N ARG A 304 2.71 -4.25 17.15
CA ARG A 304 3.92 -3.44 17.38
C ARG A 304 3.61 -1.95 17.55
N GLY A 305 2.48 -1.49 17.02
CA GLY A 305 2.04 -0.10 17.07
C GLY A 305 1.19 0.26 18.29
N PRO A 306 0.98 1.56 18.53
CA PRO A 306 -0.01 2.06 19.48
C PRO A 306 -1.45 1.89 18.97
N PRO A 307 -2.46 2.05 19.83
CA PRO A 307 -3.86 2.18 19.42
C PRO A 307 -4.08 3.34 18.44
N SER A 308 -4.89 3.10 17.41
CA SER A 308 -5.20 4.05 16.33
C SER A 308 -6.49 4.83 16.61
N SER A 309 -7.66 4.21 16.41
CA SER A 309 -8.96 4.85 16.62
C SER A 309 -9.29 5.08 18.08
N GLY A 310 -10.11 6.11 18.35
CA GLY A 310 -10.48 6.49 19.71
C GLY A 310 -11.30 5.42 20.44
N ARG A 311 -11.99 4.53 19.69
CA ARG A 311 -12.61 3.31 20.24
C ARG A 311 -11.63 2.47 21.06
N TRP A 312 -10.39 2.36 20.61
CA TRP A 312 -9.36 1.52 21.20
C TRP A 312 -8.39 2.29 22.12
N GLY A 313 -8.78 3.51 22.53
CA GLY A 313 -7.95 4.38 23.35
C GLY A 313 -6.91 5.20 22.58
N GLY A 314 -7.02 5.26 21.24
CA GLY A 314 -6.17 6.12 20.42
C GLY A 314 -6.36 7.61 20.72
N THR A 315 -5.26 8.35 20.76
CA THR A 315 -5.23 9.75 21.21
C THR A 315 -4.84 10.78 20.14
N LEU A 316 -4.13 10.35 19.08
CA LEU A 316 -3.56 11.25 18.07
C LEU A 316 -4.66 11.89 17.20
N LYS A 317 -4.83 13.22 17.33
CA LYS A 317 -5.90 13.99 16.70
C LYS A 317 -5.52 15.48 16.58
N PRO A 318 -6.04 16.21 15.58
CA PRO A 318 -5.96 17.66 15.53
C PRO A 318 -6.86 18.32 16.60
N ASP A 319 -6.57 19.58 16.92
CA ASP A 319 -7.22 20.34 18.00
C ASP A 319 -8.76 20.38 17.90
N TRP A 320 -9.32 20.44 16.68
CA TRP A 320 -10.77 20.50 16.48
C TRP A 320 -11.52 19.19 16.82
N LEU A 321 -10.79 18.09 17.07
CA LEU A 321 -11.33 16.83 17.62
C LEU A 321 -11.14 16.69 19.14
N VAL A 322 -10.53 17.66 19.82
CA VAL A 322 -10.35 17.63 21.29
C VAL A 322 -11.70 17.65 22.00
N GLY A 323 -11.83 16.86 23.07
CA GLY A 323 -13.10 16.60 23.76
C GLY A 323 -13.98 15.54 23.10
N THR A 324 -13.60 15.01 21.93
CA THR A 324 -14.29 13.89 21.27
C THR A 324 -13.53 12.58 21.39
N ASN A 325 -14.25 11.47 21.19
CA ASN A 325 -13.66 10.13 21.05
C ASN A 325 -13.23 9.80 19.59
N LEU A 326 -13.03 10.81 18.75
CA LEU A 326 -12.47 10.67 17.40
C LEU A 326 -10.96 10.90 17.40
N THR A 327 -10.28 10.30 16.44
CA THR A 327 -8.86 10.52 16.12
C THR A 327 -8.70 10.87 14.64
N ARG A 328 -7.49 11.21 14.20
CA ARG A 328 -7.20 11.35 12.76
C ARG A 328 -7.47 10.07 11.97
N PHE A 329 -7.47 8.91 12.62
CA PHE A 329 -7.80 7.63 11.99
C PHE A 329 -9.31 7.38 11.89
N ASP A 330 -10.15 8.01 12.72
CA ASP A 330 -11.60 7.80 12.70
C ASP A 330 -12.31 8.59 11.59
N VAL A 331 -11.77 9.76 11.23
CA VAL A 331 -12.35 10.70 10.26
C VAL A 331 -11.88 10.39 8.83
N PRO A 332 -12.77 10.03 7.89
CA PRO A 332 -12.39 9.77 6.51
C PRO A 332 -11.61 10.91 5.84
N GLY A 333 -12.04 12.17 6.02
CA GLY A 333 -11.40 13.34 5.42
C GLY A 333 -10.02 13.72 5.98
N LEU A 334 -9.45 12.92 6.90
CA LEU A 334 -8.09 13.10 7.44
C LEU A 334 -7.15 11.93 7.09
N ASP A 335 -7.56 11.00 6.22
CA ASP A 335 -6.76 9.82 5.86
C ASP A 335 -5.48 10.18 5.07
N ASN A 336 -5.57 11.14 4.14
CA ASN A 336 -4.44 11.62 3.34
C ASN A 336 -3.34 12.33 4.16
N GLU A 337 -3.61 12.72 5.41
CA GLU A 337 -2.64 13.37 6.31
C GLU A 337 -1.42 12.47 6.57
N ILE A 338 -1.54 11.15 6.38
CA ILE A 338 -0.42 10.20 6.46
C ILE A 338 0.75 10.52 5.51
N TRP A 339 0.53 11.34 4.48
CA TRP A 339 1.57 11.77 3.53
C TRP A 339 2.24 13.10 3.91
N ALA A 340 1.65 13.88 4.84
CA ALA A 340 2.24 15.09 5.40
C ALA A 340 2.95 14.79 6.72
N ASP A 341 2.26 14.10 7.65
CA ASP A 341 2.82 13.57 8.88
C ASP A 341 2.57 12.05 9.00
N SER A 342 3.66 11.30 9.15
CA SER A 342 3.63 9.85 9.43
C SER A 342 4.45 9.45 10.66
N GLN A 343 4.96 10.41 11.45
CA GLN A 343 5.93 10.13 12.49
C GLN A 343 5.30 9.30 13.63
N GLY A 344 5.89 8.14 13.91
CA GLY A 344 5.33 7.17 14.87
C GLY A 344 4.05 6.44 14.41
N ILE A 345 3.57 6.72 13.20
CA ILE A 345 2.46 6.00 12.55
C ILE A 345 2.99 4.99 11.54
N ALA A 346 3.96 5.40 10.70
CA ALA A 346 4.58 4.55 9.70
C ALA A 346 5.65 3.61 10.31
N CYS A 347 5.85 2.47 9.66
CA CYS A 347 6.88 1.50 10.03
C CYS A 347 8.28 2.04 9.69
N SER A 348 8.99 2.57 10.70
CA SER A 348 10.31 3.22 10.55
C SER A 348 11.46 2.32 10.07
N ASP A 349 11.25 1.01 10.06
CA ASP A 349 12.20 -0.04 9.70
C ASP A 349 11.95 -0.66 8.31
N TYR A 350 11.02 -0.13 7.52
CA TYR A 350 10.75 -0.53 6.14
C TYR A 350 11.04 0.61 5.16
N SER A 351 11.57 0.33 3.97
CA SER A 351 11.89 1.34 2.94
C SER A 351 10.68 1.88 2.16
N VAL A 352 9.45 1.63 2.62
CA VAL A 352 8.18 1.98 1.96
C VAL A 352 7.08 2.23 3.00
N MET A 353 6.03 2.95 2.62
CA MET A 353 4.90 3.24 3.51
C MET A 353 4.16 1.96 3.92
N ALA A 354 4.03 1.77 5.23
CA ALA A 354 3.12 0.82 5.86
C ALA A 354 2.70 1.37 7.23
N GLY A 355 1.42 1.22 7.59
CA GLY A 355 0.91 1.63 8.91
C GLY A 355 1.34 0.64 10.00
N CYS A 356 2.04 1.13 11.02
CA CYS A 356 2.46 0.41 12.22
C CYS A 356 1.73 0.96 13.46
N VAL A 357 0.40 0.87 13.40
CA VAL A 357 -0.58 1.18 14.45
C VAL A 357 -1.62 0.06 14.49
N LEU A 358 -2.46 -0.01 15.52
CA LEU A 358 -3.58 -0.96 15.59
C LEU A 358 -4.46 -0.89 14.34
N GLY A 359 -4.70 -2.00 13.65
CA GLY A 359 -5.38 -2.06 12.34
C GLY A 359 -4.44 -2.00 11.13
N GLY A 360 -3.15 -1.72 11.33
CA GLY A 360 -2.12 -1.61 10.31
C GLY A 360 -2.53 -0.69 9.14
N GLY A 361 -2.33 -1.18 7.91
CA GLY A 361 -2.75 -0.47 6.69
C GLY A 361 -4.24 -0.08 6.64
N THR A 362 -5.15 -0.78 7.34
CA THR A 362 -6.57 -0.40 7.36
C THR A 362 -6.87 0.81 8.23
N ALA A 363 -5.96 1.19 9.14
CA ALA A 363 -6.07 2.42 9.92
C ALA A 363 -5.67 3.68 9.14
N VAL A 364 -4.86 3.54 8.07
CA VAL A 364 -4.22 4.67 7.35
C VAL A 364 -4.55 4.75 5.86
N ASN A 365 -5.15 3.74 5.25
CA ASN A 365 -5.52 3.77 3.83
C ASN A 365 -6.75 4.66 3.55
N ALA A 366 -7.04 4.89 2.26
CA ALA A 366 -8.23 5.58 1.77
C ALA A 366 -9.57 4.83 1.99
N GLY A 367 -9.58 3.74 2.77
CA GLY A 367 -10.78 2.95 3.06
C GLY A 367 -11.46 2.24 1.88
N LEU A 368 -10.91 2.31 0.66
CA LEU A 368 -11.48 1.66 -0.53
C LEU A 368 -11.70 0.17 -0.32
N TRP A 369 -12.89 -0.30 -0.70
CA TRP A 369 -13.42 -1.61 -0.33
C TRP A 369 -14.18 -2.22 -1.50
N TRP A 370 -13.75 -3.40 -1.95
CA TRP A 370 -14.21 -3.99 -3.20
C TRP A 370 -14.53 -5.48 -3.06
N ARG A 371 -15.66 -5.89 -3.60
CA ARG A 371 -16.02 -7.31 -3.69
C ARG A 371 -15.19 -7.94 -4.80
N ALA A 372 -14.44 -8.98 -4.43
CA ALA A 372 -13.42 -9.59 -5.27
C ALA A 372 -13.94 -9.95 -6.67
N ASN A 373 -13.23 -9.54 -7.71
CA ASN A 373 -13.42 -10.08 -9.05
C ASN A 373 -13.11 -11.59 -8.99
N PRO A 374 -14.01 -12.51 -9.38
CA PRO A 374 -13.76 -13.95 -9.29
C PRO A 374 -12.42 -14.37 -9.92
N LYS A 375 -12.05 -13.73 -11.04
CA LYS A 375 -10.77 -13.93 -11.73
C LYS A 375 -9.54 -13.72 -10.84
N ASP A 376 -9.59 -12.86 -9.82
CA ASP A 376 -8.47 -12.62 -8.90
C ASP A 376 -8.08 -13.87 -8.11
N PHE A 377 -9.07 -14.69 -7.75
CA PHE A 377 -8.83 -15.99 -7.12
C PHE A 377 -8.66 -17.09 -8.16
N ASP A 378 -9.44 -17.06 -9.24
CA ASP A 378 -9.41 -18.13 -10.25
C ASP A 378 -8.11 -18.19 -11.07
N GLU A 379 -7.48 -17.04 -11.34
CA GLU A 379 -6.21 -16.95 -12.07
C GLU A 379 -4.98 -17.03 -11.16
N ASN A 380 -4.96 -16.32 -10.01
CA ASN A 380 -3.75 -16.26 -9.18
C ASN A 380 -3.58 -17.44 -8.20
N PHE A 381 -4.67 -17.99 -7.64
CA PHE A 381 -4.59 -18.91 -6.50
C PHE A 381 -4.65 -20.40 -6.89
N PRO A 382 -4.10 -21.32 -6.07
CA PRO A 382 -4.21 -22.77 -6.26
C PRO A 382 -5.63 -23.32 -5.95
N GLU A 383 -5.81 -24.62 -6.14
CA GLU A 383 -7.03 -25.34 -5.78
C GLU A 383 -7.35 -25.24 -4.28
N GLY A 384 -8.64 -25.15 -3.92
CA GLY A 384 -9.08 -24.88 -2.54
C GLY A 384 -8.94 -23.41 -2.11
N TRP A 385 -8.59 -22.53 -3.07
CA TRP A 385 -8.50 -21.07 -2.98
C TRP A 385 -9.07 -20.36 -4.24
N LYS A 386 -9.90 -21.05 -5.02
CA LYS A 386 -10.62 -20.48 -6.18
C LYS A 386 -11.79 -19.61 -5.72
N SER A 387 -12.41 -18.86 -6.64
CA SER A 387 -13.53 -17.96 -6.31
C SER A 387 -14.72 -18.70 -5.69
N SER A 388 -14.97 -19.94 -6.13
CA SER A 388 -15.95 -20.87 -5.56
C SER A 388 -15.60 -21.33 -4.14
N ASP A 389 -14.33 -21.45 -3.79
CA ASP A 389 -13.89 -21.83 -2.44
C ASP A 389 -14.06 -20.66 -1.46
N LEU A 390 -13.75 -19.43 -1.90
CA LEU A 390 -13.85 -18.24 -1.09
C LEU A 390 -15.25 -17.58 -1.09
N GLU A 391 -16.22 -18.05 -1.88
CA GLU A 391 -17.55 -17.41 -1.99
C GLU A 391 -18.20 -17.18 -0.60
N SER A 392 -18.23 -18.21 0.24
CA SER A 392 -18.78 -18.14 1.61
C SER A 392 -18.02 -17.12 2.48
N SER A 393 -16.69 -17.11 2.37
CA SER A 393 -15.82 -16.17 3.09
C SER A 393 -16.10 -14.72 2.65
N VAL A 394 -16.14 -14.46 1.33
CA VAL A 394 -16.47 -13.15 0.73
C VAL A 394 -17.88 -12.71 1.11
N ASN A 395 -18.87 -13.61 1.09
CA ASN A 395 -20.24 -13.33 1.55
C ASN A 395 -20.22 -12.83 3.00
N SER A 396 -19.61 -13.58 3.92
CA SER A 396 -19.57 -13.22 5.34
C SER A 396 -18.79 -11.94 5.64
N VAL A 397 -17.82 -11.58 4.80
CA VAL A 397 -17.06 -10.32 4.90
C VAL A 397 -17.94 -9.13 4.49
N PHE A 398 -18.71 -9.24 3.42
CA PHE A 398 -19.60 -8.16 2.97
C PHE A 398 -20.91 -8.08 3.78
N GLU A 399 -21.29 -9.13 4.49
CA GLU A 399 -22.31 -9.08 5.55
C GLU A 399 -21.79 -8.34 6.80
N ARG A 400 -20.52 -8.54 7.19
CA ARG A 400 -19.95 -7.94 8.41
C ARG A 400 -19.45 -6.50 8.21
N ILE A 401 -18.90 -6.22 7.02
CA ILE A 401 -18.39 -4.93 6.54
C ILE A 401 -19.04 -4.67 5.15
N PRO A 402 -20.29 -4.19 5.11
CA PRO A 402 -20.88 -3.73 3.86
C PRO A 402 -20.13 -2.51 3.34
N TYR A 403 -20.06 -2.35 2.02
CA TYR A 403 -19.54 -1.12 1.41
C TYR A 403 -20.55 0.03 1.53
N THR A 404 -20.06 1.25 1.41
CA THR A 404 -20.86 2.41 1.05
C THR A 404 -20.22 3.21 -0.09
N ASP A 405 -21.04 3.61 -1.07
CA ASP A 405 -20.73 4.60 -2.11
C ASP A 405 -21.17 6.02 -1.70
N VAL A 406 -21.88 6.18 -0.58
CA VAL A 406 -22.31 7.46 0.01
C VAL A 406 -22.08 7.44 1.52
N PRO A 407 -20.87 7.79 2.00
CA PRO A 407 -20.50 7.64 3.41
C PRO A 407 -21.02 8.75 4.34
N SER A 408 -21.47 9.89 3.79
CA SER A 408 -22.11 10.97 4.57
C SER A 408 -23.48 10.53 5.09
N MET A 409 -23.70 10.64 6.41
CA MET A 409 -24.91 10.10 7.06
C MET A 409 -26.22 10.83 6.75
N ASP A 410 -26.17 11.94 6.00
CA ASP A 410 -27.34 12.59 5.41
C ASP A 410 -27.71 12.09 4.00
N GLY A 411 -26.97 11.11 3.47
CA GLY A 411 -27.21 10.51 2.16
C GLY A 411 -26.80 11.40 0.98
N VAL A 412 -25.95 12.40 1.19
CA VAL A 412 -25.49 13.35 0.17
C VAL A 412 -24.01 13.12 -0.16
N LEU A 413 -23.67 13.02 -1.46
CA LEU A 413 -22.29 13.12 -1.93
C LEU A 413 -21.87 14.60 -2.05
N TYR A 414 -20.73 14.93 -1.48
CA TYR A 414 -20.12 16.25 -1.48
C TYR A 414 -19.09 16.36 -2.61
N LYS A 415 -19.13 17.50 -3.31
CA LYS A 415 -18.32 17.78 -4.52
C LYS A 415 -18.39 16.66 -5.60
N PRO A 416 -19.60 16.21 -6.00
CA PRO A 416 -19.76 15.13 -6.98
C PRO A 416 -19.49 15.56 -8.44
N GLU A 417 -19.19 16.84 -8.71
CA GLU A 417 -18.97 17.36 -10.08
C GLU A 417 -18.05 16.47 -10.92
N GLY A 418 -16.91 16.06 -10.34
CA GLY A 418 -15.91 15.26 -11.04
C GLY A 418 -16.42 13.88 -11.47
N TYR A 419 -17.29 13.25 -10.69
CA TYR A 419 -17.90 11.97 -11.07
C TYR A 419 -18.81 12.14 -12.30
N TYR A 420 -19.66 13.16 -12.30
CA TYR A 420 -20.58 13.40 -13.42
C TYR A 420 -19.84 13.82 -14.70
N LEU A 421 -18.76 14.59 -14.57
CA LEU A 421 -17.94 15.03 -15.70
C LEU A 421 -17.14 13.88 -16.31
N LEU A 422 -16.40 13.12 -15.50
CA LEU A 422 -15.59 12.00 -15.99
C LEU A 422 -16.46 10.81 -16.40
N GLY A 423 -17.47 10.46 -15.61
CA GLY A 423 -18.47 9.45 -15.96
C GLY A 423 -19.26 9.81 -17.22
N GLY A 424 -19.52 11.10 -17.46
CA GLY A 424 -20.13 11.58 -18.71
C GLY A 424 -19.25 11.32 -19.94
N ALA A 425 -17.95 11.62 -19.86
CA ALA A 425 -16.98 11.32 -20.92
C ALA A 425 -16.82 9.79 -21.13
N LEU A 426 -16.72 9.02 -20.05
CA LEU A 426 -16.64 7.56 -20.11
C LEU A 426 -17.89 6.93 -20.77
N VAL A 427 -19.10 7.37 -20.43
CA VAL A 427 -20.35 6.91 -21.10
C VAL A 427 -20.35 7.30 -22.59
N ALA A 428 -19.93 8.51 -22.93
CA ALA A 428 -19.83 8.95 -24.33
C ALA A 428 -18.76 8.18 -25.12
N ALA A 429 -17.73 7.65 -24.44
CA ALA A 429 -16.74 6.71 -24.97
C ALA A 429 -17.17 5.22 -24.89
N GLY A 430 -18.43 4.93 -24.53
CA GLY A 430 -19.02 3.58 -24.54
C GLY A 430 -18.83 2.75 -23.26
N TRP A 431 -18.35 3.33 -22.17
CA TRP A 431 -18.18 2.64 -20.88
C TRP A 431 -19.51 2.51 -20.12
N SER A 432 -19.66 1.41 -19.37
CA SER A 432 -20.85 1.12 -18.58
C SER A 432 -20.71 1.57 -17.11
N ASN A 433 -21.71 2.29 -16.60
CA ASN A 433 -21.81 2.61 -15.18
C ASN A 433 -22.37 1.40 -14.40
N VAL A 434 -21.69 0.98 -13.33
CA VAL A 434 -22.07 -0.17 -12.50
C VAL A 434 -21.98 0.18 -11.01
N THR A 435 -22.74 -0.50 -10.15
CA THR A 435 -22.35 -0.59 -8.72
C THR A 435 -21.34 -1.73 -8.61
N ALA A 436 -20.05 -1.42 -8.49
CA ALA A 436 -18.95 -2.38 -8.71
C ALA A 436 -19.02 -3.67 -7.87
N ASP A 437 -19.61 -3.61 -6.68
CA ASP A 437 -19.73 -4.74 -5.75
C ASP A 437 -21.01 -5.56 -5.90
N LYS A 438 -22.01 -5.05 -6.62
CA LYS A 438 -23.16 -5.87 -7.06
C LYS A 438 -22.78 -6.73 -8.26
N GLU A 439 -21.88 -6.23 -9.10
CA GLU A 439 -21.37 -6.85 -10.32
C GLU A 439 -19.85 -7.06 -10.25
N PRO A 440 -19.32 -7.85 -9.29
CA PRO A 440 -17.89 -7.92 -9.00
C PRO A 440 -17.03 -8.38 -10.19
N GLY A 441 -17.54 -9.27 -11.05
CA GLY A 441 -16.86 -9.71 -12.27
C GLY A 441 -16.91 -8.73 -13.45
N LEU A 442 -17.74 -7.68 -13.40
CA LEU A 442 -17.76 -6.64 -14.41
C LEU A 442 -16.65 -5.62 -14.10
N LYS A 443 -15.46 -5.90 -14.65
CA LYS A 443 -14.24 -5.08 -14.56
C LYS A 443 -13.61 -4.81 -15.93
N ASN A 444 -14.42 -4.81 -17.00
CA ASN A 444 -13.98 -4.41 -18.34
C ASN A 444 -14.90 -3.35 -18.97
N ARG A 445 -14.32 -2.21 -19.37
CA ARG A 445 -15.01 -0.98 -19.84
C ARG A 445 -16.15 -0.55 -18.92
N THR A 446 -15.88 -0.58 -17.61
CA THR A 446 -16.84 -0.27 -16.54
C THR A 446 -16.32 0.82 -15.60
N PHE A 447 -17.22 1.63 -15.06
CA PHE A 447 -16.91 2.61 -13.99
C PHE A 447 -17.97 2.60 -12.88
N SER A 448 -17.59 3.07 -11.69
CA SER A 448 -18.40 3.12 -10.48
C SER A 448 -18.07 4.37 -9.65
N HIS A 449 -18.93 4.69 -8.70
CA HIS A 449 -18.50 5.47 -7.52
C HIS A 449 -17.42 4.70 -6.74
N PRO A 450 -16.55 5.37 -5.97
CA PRO A 450 -15.62 4.70 -5.08
C PRO A 450 -16.37 4.10 -3.88
N ASN A 451 -16.23 2.78 -3.70
CA ASN A 451 -16.82 2.05 -2.57
C ASN A 451 -15.84 2.05 -1.39
N HIS A 452 -16.35 2.29 -0.18
CA HIS A 452 -15.53 2.39 1.04
C HIS A 452 -16.04 1.45 2.14
N MET A 453 -15.13 1.02 3.03
CA MET A 453 -15.43 0.25 4.25
C MET A 453 -15.99 1.09 5.41
N PHE A 454 -16.30 2.36 5.14
CA PHE A 454 -16.76 3.35 6.11
C PHE A 454 -18.15 2.99 6.67
N SER A 455 -18.36 3.29 7.94
CA SER A 455 -19.65 3.06 8.62
C SER A 455 -19.96 4.19 9.59
N ASN A 456 -21.22 4.63 9.61
CA ASN A 456 -21.67 5.77 10.43
C ASN A 456 -20.91 7.09 10.16
N GLY A 457 -20.37 7.25 8.95
CA GLY A 457 -19.48 8.36 8.56
C GLY A 457 -18.08 8.33 9.17
N GLU A 458 -17.70 7.25 9.86
CA GLU A 458 -16.37 7.00 10.40
C GLU A 458 -15.66 5.87 9.60
N ARG A 459 -14.33 5.73 9.77
CA ARG A 459 -13.47 4.78 9.02
C ARG A 459 -13.97 3.32 8.93
N GLY A 460 -14.75 2.84 9.90
CA GLY A 460 -15.33 1.50 9.85
C GLY A 460 -14.28 0.37 9.77
N GLY A 461 -14.39 -0.48 8.74
CA GLY A 461 -13.44 -1.57 8.47
C GLY A 461 -13.28 -2.60 9.61
N PRO A 462 -12.20 -3.41 9.60
CA PRO A 462 -11.96 -4.45 10.61
C PRO A 462 -11.88 -3.93 12.05
N LEU A 463 -11.35 -2.71 12.25
CA LEU A 463 -11.24 -2.04 13.56
C LEU A 463 -12.59 -1.76 14.23
N ALA A 464 -13.62 -1.43 13.44
CA ALA A 464 -14.96 -1.16 13.96
C ALA A 464 -15.86 -2.40 13.98
N THR A 465 -15.37 -3.56 13.50
CA THR A 465 -16.17 -4.76 13.27
C THR A 465 -15.54 -6.00 13.91
N TYR A 466 -14.69 -6.73 13.20
CA TYR A 466 -14.07 -7.96 13.68
C TYR A 466 -13.29 -7.79 14.99
N LEU A 467 -12.58 -6.68 15.21
CA LEU A 467 -11.89 -6.46 16.49
C LEU A 467 -12.86 -6.24 17.66
N VAL A 468 -14.06 -5.68 17.38
CA VAL A 468 -15.14 -5.55 18.38
C VAL A 468 -15.77 -6.92 18.70
N ASP A 469 -15.88 -7.79 17.70
CA ASP A 469 -16.35 -9.17 17.90
C ASP A 469 -15.35 -10.00 18.72
N ALA A 470 -14.04 -9.78 18.53
CA ALA A 470 -12.98 -10.44 19.28
C ALA A 470 -12.88 -9.93 20.73
N ASP A 471 -12.89 -8.61 20.94
CA ASP A 471 -12.79 -7.97 22.27
C ASP A 471 -13.95 -8.33 23.22
N ALA A 472 -15.11 -8.71 22.66
CA ALA A 472 -16.25 -9.20 23.42
C ALA A 472 -16.07 -10.63 23.98
N LEU A 473 -15.01 -11.36 23.62
CA LEU A 473 -14.80 -12.77 23.98
C LEU A 473 -13.77 -12.94 25.12
N PRO A 474 -14.10 -13.69 26.19
CA PRO A 474 -13.26 -13.80 27.39
C PRO A 474 -11.96 -14.61 27.19
N ASN A 475 -11.83 -15.28 26.05
CA ASN A 475 -10.68 -16.07 25.62
C ASN A 475 -9.77 -15.34 24.61
N PHE A 476 -10.07 -14.07 24.29
CA PHE A 476 -9.22 -13.20 23.48
C PHE A 476 -8.31 -12.32 24.36
N THR A 477 -7.17 -11.89 23.82
CA THR A 477 -6.28 -10.90 24.43
C THR A 477 -5.66 -10.04 23.33
N LEU A 478 -5.74 -8.71 23.47
CA LEU A 478 -5.04 -7.75 22.62
C LEU A 478 -3.81 -7.20 23.34
N MET A 479 -2.68 -7.12 22.64
CA MET A 479 -1.43 -6.55 23.14
C MET A 479 -0.85 -5.56 22.12
N THR A 480 -0.95 -4.27 22.40
CA THR A 480 -0.34 -3.19 21.59
C THR A 480 1.07 -2.84 22.08
N ASN A 481 1.75 -1.93 21.38
CA ASN A 481 3.10 -1.44 21.72
C ASN A 481 4.15 -2.55 21.92
N THR A 482 3.99 -3.69 21.24
CA THR A 482 4.82 -4.89 21.42
C THR A 482 5.19 -5.49 20.08
N SER A 483 6.46 -5.40 19.70
CA SER A 483 6.99 -6.04 18.49
C SER A 483 7.30 -7.50 18.74
N VAL A 484 7.07 -8.37 17.74
CA VAL A 484 7.60 -9.74 17.73
C VAL A 484 8.93 -9.75 17.00
N ALA A 485 9.97 -10.24 17.68
CA ALA A 485 11.32 -10.32 17.14
C ALA A 485 11.52 -11.56 16.25
N ARG A 486 11.10 -12.73 16.74
CA ARG A 486 11.20 -14.03 16.06
C ARG A 486 10.14 -15.01 16.58
N VAL A 487 9.93 -16.10 15.84
CA VAL A 487 9.26 -17.31 16.32
C VAL A 487 10.29 -18.18 17.04
N ILE A 488 10.01 -18.54 18.28
CA ILE A 488 10.81 -19.51 19.05
C ILE A 488 10.40 -20.89 18.56
N ARG A 489 11.36 -21.72 18.12
CA ARG A 489 11.10 -23.07 17.61
C ARG A 489 12.23 -24.04 17.95
N ASP A 490 11.90 -25.33 17.99
CA ASP A 490 12.87 -26.41 17.88
C ASP A 490 12.51 -27.24 16.63
N SER A 491 13.43 -27.28 15.66
CA SER A 491 13.20 -27.87 14.34
C SER A 491 11.92 -27.32 13.67
N SER A 492 10.94 -28.16 13.37
CA SER A 492 9.65 -27.84 12.74
C SER A 492 8.58 -27.33 13.72
N GLN A 493 8.81 -27.43 15.03
CA GLN A 493 7.83 -27.12 16.06
C GLN A 493 8.06 -25.71 16.63
N ALA A 494 7.15 -24.78 16.34
CA ALA A 494 7.08 -23.51 17.06
C ALA A 494 6.62 -23.74 18.51
N LEU A 495 7.24 -22.99 19.43
CA LEU A 495 7.06 -23.06 20.88
C LEU A 495 6.49 -21.76 21.45
N GLY A 496 6.62 -20.65 20.72
CA GLY A 496 6.26 -19.31 21.17
C GLY A 496 6.82 -18.22 20.28
N VAL A 497 6.82 -16.98 20.77
CA VAL A 497 7.42 -15.80 20.13
C VAL A 497 8.27 -15.02 21.12
N ASP A 498 9.38 -14.44 20.65
CA ASP A 498 10.10 -13.40 21.40
C ASP A 498 9.45 -12.04 21.12
N VAL A 499 9.28 -11.24 22.18
CA VAL A 499 8.67 -9.91 22.13
C VAL A 499 9.56 -8.83 22.73
N GLU A 500 9.48 -7.64 22.14
CA GLU A 500 10.24 -6.43 22.48
C GLU A 500 9.27 -5.23 22.56
N ALA A 501 9.27 -4.49 23.66
CA ALA A 501 8.38 -3.33 23.84
C ALA A 501 8.79 -2.16 22.95
N THR A 502 7.83 -1.59 22.21
CA THR A 502 8.03 -0.43 21.34
C THR A 502 7.50 0.87 21.95
N GLY A 503 6.60 0.77 22.93
CA GLY A 503 5.93 1.92 23.55
C GLY A 503 5.31 1.61 24.93
N PRO A 504 4.58 2.57 25.52
CA PRO A 504 4.01 2.43 26.86
C PRO A 504 3.08 1.22 27.00
N GLY A 505 3.30 0.38 28.02
CA GLY A 505 2.52 -0.84 28.25
C GLY A 505 2.96 -2.06 27.42
N GLY A 506 3.92 -1.90 26.51
CA GLY A 506 4.51 -2.99 25.73
C GLY A 506 5.17 -4.07 26.60
N GLN A 507 5.21 -5.30 26.09
CA GLN A 507 5.77 -6.46 26.79
C GLN A 507 7.15 -6.86 26.25
N CYS A 508 7.96 -7.51 27.09
CA CYS A 508 9.28 -8.02 26.73
C CYS A 508 9.48 -9.46 27.21
N GLY A 509 10.32 -10.22 26.50
CA GLY A 509 10.67 -11.60 26.84
C GLY A 509 10.08 -12.58 25.83
N SER A 510 9.62 -13.74 26.30
CA SER A 510 9.08 -14.81 25.44
C SER A 510 7.66 -15.17 25.88
N ILE A 511 6.75 -15.36 24.92
CA ILE A 511 5.38 -15.81 25.14
C ILE A 511 5.21 -17.19 24.52
N SER A 512 4.78 -18.18 25.30
CA SER A 512 4.72 -19.59 24.90
C SER A 512 3.34 -20.01 24.39
N LEU A 513 3.31 -21.05 23.56
CA LEU A 513 2.10 -21.72 23.11
C LEU A 513 1.60 -22.76 24.13
N THR A 514 0.33 -23.17 23.99
CA THR A 514 -0.12 -24.47 24.52
C THR A 514 0.52 -25.63 23.74
N PRO A 515 0.50 -26.88 24.24
CA PRO A 515 1.14 -28.02 23.55
C PRO A 515 0.61 -28.34 22.14
N THR A 516 -0.56 -27.79 21.79
CA THR A 516 -1.23 -27.88 20.46
C THR A 516 -1.34 -26.53 19.77
N GLY A 517 -0.78 -25.48 20.38
CA GLY A 517 -0.93 -24.10 19.93
C GLY A 517 -0.15 -23.78 18.66
N LYS A 518 -0.50 -22.67 18.03
CA LYS A 518 -0.05 -22.26 16.69
C LYS A 518 0.36 -20.79 16.67
N VAL A 519 1.42 -20.47 15.92
CA VAL A 519 1.76 -19.07 15.59
C VAL A 519 1.27 -18.75 14.20
N ILE A 520 0.61 -17.61 14.04
CA ILE A 520 0.14 -17.13 12.74
C ILE A 520 0.70 -15.72 12.50
N LEU A 521 1.52 -15.58 11.46
CA LEU A 521 2.10 -14.31 11.08
C LEU A 521 1.14 -13.54 10.18
N SER A 522 0.77 -12.33 10.60
CA SER A 522 -0.11 -11.40 9.90
C SER A 522 0.52 -9.99 9.82
N ALA A 523 1.86 -9.92 9.87
CA ALA A 523 2.66 -8.71 9.99
C ALA A 523 2.93 -8.01 8.63
N GLY A 524 2.32 -8.49 7.55
CA GLY A 524 2.33 -7.86 6.23
C GLY A 524 3.54 -8.20 5.38
N ALA A 525 3.54 -7.70 4.14
CA ALA A 525 4.53 -8.01 3.10
C ALA A 525 6.01 -7.70 3.44
N PHE A 526 6.28 -6.99 4.53
CA PHE A 526 7.64 -6.73 5.05
C PHE A 526 7.85 -7.26 6.47
N GLY A 527 6.86 -7.16 7.36
CA GLY A 527 6.97 -7.65 8.73
C GLY A 527 7.01 -9.18 8.83
N THR A 528 6.19 -9.88 8.05
CA THR A 528 6.17 -11.35 8.00
C THR A 528 7.51 -11.92 7.49
N PRO A 529 8.07 -11.51 6.33
CA PRO A 529 9.39 -11.99 5.93
C PRO A 529 10.50 -11.59 6.92
N LYS A 530 10.47 -10.40 7.56
CA LYS A 530 11.40 -10.03 8.64
C LYS A 530 11.39 -11.04 9.79
N ILE A 531 10.21 -11.42 10.27
CA ILE A 531 10.05 -12.40 11.35
C ILE A 531 10.52 -13.80 10.90
N LEU A 532 10.19 -14.23 9.68
CA LEU A 532 10.66 -15.51 9.14
C LEU A 532 12.19 -15.56 9.05
N PHE A 533 12.83 -14.51 8.51
CA PHE A 533 14.30 -14.42 8.47
C PHE A 533 14.92 -14.50 9.87
N ARG A 534 14.40 -13.74 10.85
CA ARG A 534 14.83 -13.79 12.27
C ARG A 534 14.53 -15.11 12.99
N SER A 535 13.71 -15.96 12.38
CA SER A 535 13.38 -17.33 12.83
C SER A 535 14.19 -18.41 12.08
N GLY A 536 15.15 -18.04 11.23
CA GLY A 536 15.94 -18.97 10.42
C GLY A 536 15.14 -19.63 9.29
N ILE A 537 14.17 -18.92 8.70
CA ILE A 537 13.31 -19.40 7.61
C ILE A 537 13.39 -18.39 6.46
N GLY A 538 13.95 -18.80 5.32
CA GLY A 538 14.16 -17.93 4.17
C GLY A 538 15.45 -18.23 3.40
N PRO A 539 15.81 -17.42 2.40
CA PRO A 539 16.97 -17.66 1.54
C PRO A 539 18.29 -17.56 2.31
N GLN A 540 19.24 -18.44 1.97
CA GLN A 540 20.55 -18.53 2.63
C GLN A 540 21.32 -17.20 2.75
N ASP A 541 21.22 -16.30 1.76
CA ASP A 541 21.83 -14.97 1.80
C ASP A 541 21.22 -14.11 2.91
N GLN A 542 19.88 -14.08 3.01
CA GLN A 542 19.13 -13.32 4.00
C GLN A 542 19.36 -13.84 5.42
N LEU A 543 19.36 -15.18 5.59
CA LEU A 543 19.65 -15.80 6.88
C LEU A 543 21.10 -15.54 7.33
N THR A 544 22.04 -15.44 6.38
CA THR A 544 23.44 -15.10 6.68
C THR A 544 23.60 -13.65 7.17
N ILE A 545 22.79 -12.70 6.68
CA ILE A 545 22.76 -11.32 7.17
C ILE A 545 22.26 -11.28 8.62
N VAL A 546 21.11 -11.91 8.89
CA VAL A 546 20.54 -12.01 10.24
C VAL A 546 21.52 -12.69 11.21
N GLN A 547 22.21 -13.75 10.78
CA GLN A 547 23.15 -14.46 11.64
C GLN A 547 24.34 -13.60 12.09
N LYS A 548 24.79 -12.66 11.24
CA LYS A 548 25.81 -11.67 11.63
C LYS A 548 25.27 -10.67 12.65
N ALA A 549 24.06 -10.16 12.43
CA ALA A 549 23.44 -9.12 13.27
C ALA A 549 22.98 -9.64 14.65
N GLU A 550 22.40 -10.84 14.71
CA GLU A 550 21.78 -11.39 15.93
C GLU A 550 22.64 -12.43 16.67
N GLY A 551 23.67 -12.98 16.04
CA GLY A 551 24.59 -13.93 16.65
C GLY A 551 23.87 -15.11 17.30
N THR A 552 24.13 -15.36 18.59
CA THR A 552 23.55 -16.48 19.36
C THR A 552 22.06 -16.31 19.71
N LYS A 553 21.42 -15.19 19.39
CA LYS A 553 19.95 -15.07 19.45
C LYS A 553 19.25 -15.78 18.30
N MET A 554 19.92 -15.94 17.15
CA MET A 554 19.37 -16.66 16.00
C MET A 554 19.46 -18.17 16.21
N ILE A 555 18.48 -18.90 15.70
CA ILE A 555 18.51 -20.37 15.70
C ILE A 555 19.69 -20.90 14.87
N ASN A 556 20.28 -22.01 15.33
CA ASN A 556 21.47 -22.62 14.72
C ASN A 556 21.25 -22.92 13.23
N SER A 557 22.27 -22.68 12.40
CA SER A 557 22.22 -22.91 10.95
C SER A 557 21.97 -24.35 10.52
N SER A 558 22.16 -25.33 11.42
CA SER A 558 21.72 -26.72 11.20
C SER A 558 20.20 -26.91 11.19
N GLN A 559 19.43 -25.92 11.63
CA GLN A 559 17.96 -25.94 11.65
C GLN A 559 17.31 -24.90 10.69
N TRP A 560 18.09 -24.29 9.78
CA TRP A 560 17.55 -23.31 8.83
C TRP A 560 16.69 -23.96 7.75
N LEU A 561 15.58 -23.30 7.40
CA LEU A 561 14.66 -23.72 6.33
C LEU A 561 14.82 -22.78 5.13
N ASN A 562 15.50 -23.26 4.08
CA ASN A 562 15.73 -22.48 2.86
C ASN A 562 14.45 -22.40 2.00
N LEU A 563 13.63 -21.39 2.25
CA LEU A 563 12.41 -21.07 1.51
C LEU A 563 12.57 -19.75 0.72
N PRO A 564 11.80 -19.52 -0.37
CA PRO A 564 11.86 -18.31 -1.19
C PRO A 564 11.21 -17.07 -0.52
N VAL A 565 11.36 -16.91 0.79
CA VAL A 565 10.88 -15.74 1.54
C VAL A 565 11.55 -14.47 0.99
N GLY A 566 10.75 -13.42 0.77
CA GLY A 566 11.17 -12.16 0.17
C GLY A 566 11.17 -12.13 -1.37
N TYR A 567 11.11 -13.29 -2.06
CA TYR A 567 10.89 -13.34 -3.51
C TYR A 567 9.41 -13.16 -3.88
N SER A 568 9.12 -13.02 -5.17
CA SER A 568 7.76 -12.81 -5.70
C SER A 568 7.04 -11.59 -5.11
N LEU A 569 7.79 -10.61 -4.61
CA LEU A 569 7.24 -9.33 -4.16
C LEU A 569 6.47 -8.68 -5.32
N ASP A 570 5.23 -8.30 -5.07
CA ASP A 570 4.34 -7.71 -6.07
C ASP A 570 3.68 -6.44 -5.52
N ASP A 571 3.30 -5.55 -6.44
CA ASP A 571 2.58 -4.30 -6.19
C ASP A 571 1.90 -3.87 -7.50
N HIS A 572 0.85 -3.07 -7.40
CA HIS A 572 0.27 -2.44 -8.58
C HIS A 572 1.27 -1.46 -9.18
N THR A 573 1.46 -1.47 -10.50
CA THR A 573 2.30 -0.44 -11.16
C THR A 573 1.45 0.79 -11.43
N GLY A 574 1.60 1.79 -10.57
CA GLY A 574 0.99 3.10 -10.68
C GLY A 574 1.59 3.92 -11.82
N THR A 575 0.74 4.63 -12.56
CA THR A 575 1.12 5.59 -13.60
C THR A 575 0.15 6.77 -13.56
N ASP A 576 0.64 7.92 -13.09
CA ASP A 576 -0.18 9.12 -12.86
C ASP A 576 -0.36 9.95 -14.13
N VAL A 577 -1.62 10.29 -14.43
CA VAL A 577 -2.01 11.33 -15.39
C VAL A 577 -2.70 12.45 -14.63
N THR A 578 -2.36 13.72 -14.88
CA THR A 578 -3.15 14.85 -14.37
C THR A 578 -3.84 15.55 -15.53
N VAL A 579 -5.16 15.70 -15.42
CA VAL A 579 -5.99 16.51 -16.32
C VAL A 579 -6.52 17.74 -15.57
N THR A 580 -6.94 18.77 -16.29
CA THR A 580 -7.75 19.86 -15.73
C THR A 580 -9.09 19.96 -16.47
N HIS A 581 -10.13 20.39 -15.75
CA HIS A 581 -11.46 20.63 -16.33
C HIS A 581 -12.18 21.76 -15.58
N PRO A 582 -12.72 22.80 -16.26
CA PRO A 582 -13.19 24.04 -15.62
C PRO A 582 -14.33 23.84 -14.61
N GLY A 583 -15.14 22.78 -14.76
CA GLY A 583 -16.21 22.42 -13.82
C GLY A 583 -15.77 21.72 -12.51
N ILE A 584 -14.47 21.53 -12.27
CA ILE A 584 -13.95 20.85 -11.06
C ILE A 584 -13.73 21.84 -9.92
N SER A 585 -14.10 21.44 -8.69
CA SER A 585 -13.90 22.25 -7.48
C SER A 585 -13.05 21.53 -6.41
N PHE A 586 -11.78 21.92 -6.27
CA PHE A 586 -10.88 21.43 -5.20
C PHE A 586 -11.43 21.62 -3.78
N TYR A 587 -10.99 20.79 -2.84
CA TYR A 587 -11.15 20.95 -1.40
C TYR A 587 -9.81 20.65 -0.72
N ASP A 588 -9.38 21.51 0.18
CA ASP A 588 -8.11 21.35 0.89
C ASP A 588 -8.29 20.46 2.12
N PHE A 589 -7.92 19.19 2.00
CA PHE A 589 -8.00 18.22 3.08
C PHE A 589 -6.81 18.31 4.05
N TYR A 590 -5.62 18.72 3.59
CA TYR A 590 -4.48 18.98 4.48
C TYR A 590 -4.76 20.21 5.35
N GLY A 591 -5.25 21.29 4.74
CA GLY A 591 -5.76 22.46 5.48
C GLY A 591 -6.91 22.12 6.44
N ALA A 592 -7.63 21.02 6.22
CA ALA A 592 -8.67 20.53 7.12
C ALA A 592 -8.18 19.72 8.33
N TYR A 593 -6.89 19.37 8.38
CA TYR A 593 -6.27 18.86 9.62
C TYR A 593 -6.18 19.99 10.66
N ASP A 594 -5.45 21.07 10.35
CA ASP A 594 -5.25 22.18 11.29
C ASP A 594 -6.45 23.14 11.38
N ASN A 595 -6.96 23.60 10.22
CA ASN A 595 -7.87 24.75 10.12
C ASN A 595 -9.07 24.44 9.19
N PRO A 596 -9.88 23.40 9.48
CA PRO A 596 -11.00 23.02 8.63
C PRO A 596 -12.04 24.14 8.50
N ILE A 597 -12.73 24.13 7.36
CA ILE A 597 -13.89 25.00 7.13
C ILE A 597 -14.90 24.73 8.24
N ALA A 598 -15.15 25.73 9.09
CA ALA A 598 -15.88 25.54 10.35
C ALA A 598 -17.31 24.98 10.17
N ALA A 599 -17.93 25.19 9.01
CA ALA A 599 -19.23 24.58 8.68
C ALA A 599 -19.12 23.06 8.44
N ASP A 600 -18.08 22.60 7.75
CA ASP A 600 -17.86 21.18 7.46
C ASP A 600 -17.39 20.42 8.71
N ALA A 601 -16.47 20.99 9.48
CA ALA A 601 -16.07 20.45 10.79
C ALA A 601 -17.27 20.33 11.73
N LYS A 602 -18.09 21.39 11.85
CA LYS A 602 -19.30 21.34 12.68
C LYS A 602 -20.28 20.28 12.19
N LYS A 603 -20.52 20.16 10.88
CA LYS A 603 -21.44 19.17 10.33
C LYS A 603 -20.96 17.72 10.55
N TYR A 604 -19.65 17.49 10.45
CA TYR A 604 -19.07 16.19 10.75
C TYR A 604 -19.18 15.82 12.25
N LEU A 605 -18.92 16.79 13.13
CA LEU A 605 -19.05 16.62 14.58
C LEU A 605 -20.50 16.40 15.02
N ASP A 606 -21.43 17.22 14.53
CA ASP A 606 -22.87 17.17 14.84
C ASP A 606 -23.54 15.88 14.33
N SER A 607 -23.26 15.47 13.08
CA SER A 607 -24.08 14.46 12.38
C SER A 607 -23.32 13.52 11.44
N ARG A 608 -21.99 13.41 11.52
CA ARG A 608 -21.15 12.53 10.66
C ARG A 608 -21.48 12.66 9.17
N SER A 609 -21.62 13.91 8.74
CA SER A 609 -22.06 14.27 7.40
C SER A 609 -21.20 15.40 6.83
N GLY A 610 -21.23 15.59 5.52
CA GLY A 610 -20.37 16.56 4.83
C GLY A 610 -19.11 15.92 4.25
N ILE A 611 -18.28 16.75 3.60
CA ILE A 611 -17.09 16.33 2.85
C ILE A 611 -16.06 15.55 3.70
N LEU A 612 -15.98 15.80 5.01
CA LEU A 612 -15.07 15.10 5.93
C LEU A 612 -15.50 13.65 6.24
N ALA A 613 -16.70 13.22 5.80
CA ALA A 613 -17.11 11.82 5.81
C ALA A 613 -16.71 11.05 4.53
N GLN A 614 -16.15 11.73 3.52
CA GLN A 614 -15.52 11.12 2.34
C GLN A 614 -14.00 11.02 2.54
N SER A 615 -13.36 10.07 1.85
CA SER A 615 -11.89 9.92 1.82
C SER A 615 -11.22 11.15 1.19
N ALA A 616 -10.01 11.46 1.65
CA ALA A 616 -9.16 12.50 1.10
C ALA A 616 -8.06 11.94 0.17
N PRO A 617 -7.65 12.70 -0.88
CA PRO A 617 -8.41 13.79 -1.48
C PRO A 617 -9.69 13.23 -2.12
N ASN A 618 -10.65 14.10 -2.47
CA ASN A 618 -11.99 13.67 -2.92
C ASN A 618 -11.91 12.68 -4.11
N LEU A 619 -12.11 11.40 -3.82
CA LEU A 619 -12.17 10.32 -4.79
C LEU A 619 -13.48 10.43 -5.56
N ILE A 620 -13.41 10.59 -6.88
CA ILE A 620 -14.60 10.89 -7.70
C ILE A 620 -15.09 9.68 -8.47
N ALA A 621 -14.22 8.89 -9.09
CA ALA A 621 -14.61 7.75 -9.92
C ALA A 621 -13.51 6.68 -9.95
N ILE A 622 -13.94 5.43 -10.03
CA ILE A 622 -13.05 4.27 -10.18
C ILE A 622 -13.53 3.50 -11.41
N PHE A 623 -12.60 3.12 -12.30
CA PHE A 623 -12.94 2.47 -13.56
C PHE A 623 -11.92 1.41 -13.98
N TRP A 624 -12.35 0.43 -14.78
CA TRP A 624 -11.58 -0.79 -15.06
C TRP A 624 -11.71 -1.25 -16.51
N GLU A 625 -10.59 -1.74 -17.06
CA GLU A 625 -10.54 -2.45 -18.35
C GLU A 625 -9.60 -3.65 -18.32
N GLU A 626 -9.85 -4.62 -19.19
CA GLU A 626 -8.99 -5.79 -19.39
C GLU A 626 -8.33 -5.74 -20.77
N LEU A 627 -7.00 -5.81 -20.80
CA LEU A 627 -6.17 -5.65 -22.00
C LEU A 627 -5.35 -6.92 -22.25
N THR A 628 -5.63 -7.63 -23.34
CA THR A 628 -4.87 -8.84 -23.72
C THR A 628 -3.58 -8.47 -24.45
N GLY A 629 -2.43 -8.88 -23.90
CA GLY A 629 -1.11 -8.66 -24.47
C GLY A 629 -0.81 -9.54 -25.69
N ALA A 630 0.31 -9.26 -26.36
CA ALA A 630 0.79 -10.07 -27.49
C ALA A 630 1.28 -11.47 -27.06
N ASP A 631 1.58 -11.63 -25.78
CA ASP A 631 1.82 -12.89 -25.07
C ASP A 631 0.53 -13.71 -24.81
N GLY A 632 -0.65 -13.15 -25.09
CA GLY A 632 -1.95 -13.76 -24.81
C GLY A 632 -2.41 -13.62 -23.35
N ILE A 633 -1.64 -12.94 -22.49
CA ILE A 633 -2.01 -12.74 -21.08
C ILE A 633 -2.90 -11.50 -20.98
N THR A 634 -4.08 -11.67 -20.38
CA THR A 634 -5.01 -10.57 -20.12
C THR A 634 -4.63 -9.87 -18.83
N ARG A 635 -4.26 -8.59 -18.96
CA ARG A 635 -3.85 -7.72 -17.87
C ARG A 635 -5.00 -6.80 -17.47
N GLN A 636 -5.29 -6.75 -16.18
CA GLN A 636 -6.30 -5.86 -15.61
C GLN A 636 -5.70 -4.47 -15.36
N MET A 637 -6.43 -3.44 -15.79
CA MET A 637 -6.24 -2.07 -15.32
C MET A 637 -7.33 -1.70 -14.31
N GLN A 638 -6.94 -0.99 -13.26
CA GLN A 638 -7.81 -0.12 -12.47
C GLN A 638 -7.34 1.33 -12.66
N TYR A 639 -8.27 2.27 -12.77
CA TYR A 639 -8.01 3.71 -12.76
C TYR A 639 -8.69 4.34 -11.55
N GLN A 640 -7.94 5.13 -10.77
CA GLN A 640 -8.43 5.87 -9.61
C GLN A 640 -8.36 7.37 -9.89
N ALA A 641 -9.52 8.02 -10.08
CA ALA A 641 -9.64 9.44 -10.32
C ALA A 641 -9.96 10.21 -9.03
N ARG A 642 -9.17 11.24 -8.73
CA ARG A 642 -9.28 12.06 -7.50
C ARG A 642 -9.03 13.55 -7.78
N VAL A 643 -9.72 14.43 -7.07
CA VAL A 643 -9.58 15.89 -7.23
C VAL A 643 -8.35 16.38 -6.46
N GLU A 644 -7.20 16.26 -7.12
CA GLU A 644 -5.86 16.61 -6.64
C GLU A 644 -5.01 17.03 -7.86
N SER A 645 -3.82 17.60 -7.65
CA SER A 645 -2.82 17.78 -8.72
C SER A 645 -1.60 16.88 -8.45
N SER A 646 -1.08 16.20 -9.47
CA SER A 646 0.23 15.54 -9.42
C SER A 646 1.08 15.94 -10.64
N GLY A 647 2.23 15.28 -10.85
CA GLY A 647 3.09 15.54 -12.01
C GLY A 647 3.67 16.97 -12.11
N GLY A 648 3.70 17.72 -11.02
CA GLY A 648 4.12 19.14 -10.99
C GLY A 648 3.05 20.14 -11.44
N VAL A 649 1.83 19.70 -11.76
CA VAL A 649 0.69 20.57 -12.08
C VAL A 649 0.26 21.32 -10.82
N LYS A 650 -0.19 22.57 -10.97
CA LYS A 650 -0.76 23.39 -9.88
C LYS A 650 -2.08 24.01 -10.34
N SER A 651 -3.21 23.38 -10.01
CA SER A 651 -4.54 23.92 -10.31
C SER A 651 -5.63 23.39 -9.39
N ASN A 652 -6.54 24.27 -8.98
CA ASN A 652 -7.74 23.93 -8.20
C ASN A 652 -8.85 23.29 -9.06
N ASN A 653 -8.58 23.09 -10.35
CA ASN A 653 -9.45 22.41 -11.32
C ASN A 653 -8.82 21.09 -11.82
N SER A 654 -7.77 20.60 -11.17
CA SER A 654 -7.11 19.34 -11.52
C SER A 654 -7.89 18.10 -11.10
N ILE A 655 -7.70 17.03 -11.86
CA ILE A 655 -7.98 15.65 -11.47
C ILE A 655 -6.72 14.84 -11.75
N THR A 656 -6.21 14.13 -10.75
CA THR A 656 -5.23 13.08 -10.98
C THR A 656 -5.96 11.75 -11.19
N ILE A 657 -5.58 11.05 -12.25
CA ILE A 657 -6.04 9.70 -12.61
C ILE A 657 -4.81 8.79 -12.56
N THR A 658 -4.72 7.96 -11.52
CA THR A 658 -3.68 6.92 -11.46
C THR A 658 -4.18 5.68 -12.19
N GLN A 659 -3.50 5.28 -13.25
CA GLN A 659 -3.62 3.93 -13.82
C GLN A 659 -2.81 2.96 -12.95
N TYR A 660 -3.41 1.84 -12.58
CA TYR A 660 -2.77 0.73 -11.88
C TYR A 660 -2.86 -0.53 -12.75
N LEU A 661 -1.70 -1.04 -13.18
CA LEU A 661 -1.59 -2.40 -13.73
C LEU A 661 -1.67 -3.41 -12.58
N GLY A 662 -2.68 -4.27 -12.62
CA GLY A 662 -3.03 -5.28 -11.61
C GLY A 662 -2.93 -6.71 -12.14
N ARG A 663 -3.94 -7.55 -11.84
CA ARG A 663 -4.03 -8.98 -12.20
C ARG A 663 -3.51 -9.28 -13.62
N GLY A 664 -2.74 -10.36 -13.78
CA GLY A 664 -2.10 -10.74 -15.05
C GLY A 664 -0.71 -10.10 -15.29
N LYS A 665 -0.29 -9.14 -14.44
CA LYS A 665 1.06 -8.55 -14.45
C LYS A 665 2.15 -9.59 -14.20
N VAL A 666 3.10 -9.70 -15.13
CA VAL A 666 4.19 -10.69 -15.08
C VAL A 666 5.32 -10.24 -14.17
N SER A 667 5.64 -8.94 -14.16
CA SER A 667 6.74 -8.36 -13.37
C SER A 667 6.58 -8.64 -11.88
N LYS A 668 7.68 -9.04 -11.24
CA LYS A 668 7.84 -9.27 -9.80
C LYS A 668 9.19 -8.72 -9.34
N GLY A 669 9.32 -8.50 -8.04
CA GLY A 669 10.52 -8.00 -7.39
C GLY A 669 10.97 -8.87 -6.20
N ARG A 670 11.80 -8.29 -5.34
CA ARG A 670 12.34 -8.92 -4.13
C ARG A 670 12.40 -7.89 -2.99
N THR A 671 12.08 -8.33 -1.78
CA THR A 671 12.43 -7.64 -0.54
C THR A 671 13.48 -8.42 0.24
N THR A 672 14.40 -7.69 0.87
CA THR A 672 15.54 -8.23 1.63
C THR A 672 15.66 -7.52 2.97
N ILE A 673 16.44 -8.11 3.88
CA ILE A 673 16.78 -7.56 5.20
C ILE A 673 18.22 -7.06 5.22
N THR A 674 18.47 -5.90 5.83
CA THR A 674 19.80 -5.29 5.96
C THR A 674 20.55 -5.77 7.21
N SER A 675 21.82 -5.38 7.32
CA SER A 675 22.65 -5.49 8.55
C SER A 675 21.94 -4.92 9.79
N ALA A 676 21.30 -3.75 9.65
CA ALA A 676 20.47 -3.11 10.68
C ALA A 676 19.10 -3.78 10.92
N LEU A 677 18.82 -4.92 10.28
CA LEU A 677 17.53 -5.63 10.28
C LEU A 677 16.34 -4.83 9.70
N ASN A 678 16.60 -3.79 8.90
CA ASN A 678 15.56 -3.05 8.18
C ASN A 678 15.16 -3.81 6.90
N MET A 679 13.91 -3.67 6.46
CA MET A 679 13.39 -4.31 5.24
C MET A 679 13.42 -3.34 4.07
N VAL A 680 14.05 -3.74 2.97
CA VAL A 680 14.19 -2.91 1.77
C VAL A 680 13.57 -3.60 0.55
N VAL A 681 13.14 -2.81 -0.45
CA VAL A 681 12.78 -3.32 -1.78
C VAL A 681 14.04 -3.35 -2.64
N SER A 682 14.78 -4.46 -2.60
CA SER A 682 16.05 -4.62 -3.34
C SER A 682 15.86 -4.81 -4.85
N GLN A 683 14.65 -5.18 -5.27
CA GLN A 683 14.29 -5.27 -6.68
C GLN A 683 12.84 -4.80 -6.83
N THR A 684 12.62 -3.77 -7.63
CA THR A 684 11.29 -3.19 -7.85
C THR A 684 10.43 -4.08 -8.76
N PRO A 685 9.11 -4.20 -8.51
CA PRO A 685 8.26 -5.15 -9.22
C PRO A 685 7.61 -4.58 -10.49
N TYR A 686 7.97 -3.38 -10.94
CA TYR A 686 7.06 -2.54 -11.75
C TYR A 686 7.01 -2.88 -13.24
N VAL A 687 8.13 -2.75 -13.95
CA VAL A 687 8.20 -2.90 -15.41
C VAL A 687 9.47 -3.68 -15.76
N ASN A 688 9.39 -4.99 -15.54
CA ASN A 688 10.47 -5.95 -15.78
C ASN A 688 10.14 -6.89 -16.98
N ASP A 689 9.02 -6.63 -17.67
CA ASP A 689 8.50 -7.31 -18.86
C ASP A 689 7.96 -6.27 -19.86
N ASP A 690 8.20 -6.49 -21.15
CA ASP A 690 7.77 -5.59 -22.24
C ASP A 690 6.25 -5.61 -22.45
N ASN A 691 5.57 -6.72 -22.14
CA ASN A 691 4.11 -6.84 -22.32
C ASN A 691 3.33 -6.11 -21.20
N ASP A 692 3.85 -6.09 -19.97
CA ASP A 692 3.39 -5.20 -18.89
C ASP A 692 3.48 -3.72 -19.33
N LEU A 693 4.61 -3.30 -19.93
CA LEU A 693 4.78 -1.94 -20.47
C LEU A 693 3.82 -1.65 -21.63
N ALA A 694 3.64 -2.61 -22.54
CA ALA A 694 2.73 -2.48 -23.67
C ALA A 694 1.27 -2.34 -23.21
N ALA A 695 0.85 -3.03 -22.16
CA ALA A 695 -0.48 -2.90 -21.57
C ALA A 695 -0.69 -1.51 -20.94
N ILE A 696 0.29 -1.02 -20.16
CA ILE A 696 0.29 0.35 -19.61
C ILE A 696 0.11 1.38 -20.74
N LYS A 697 0.91 1.28 -21.81
CA LYS A 697 0.82 2.14 -23.00
C LYS A 697 -0.55 2.06 -23.69
N ALA A 698 -1.12 0.86 -23.84
CA ALA A 698 -2.44 0.68 -24.44
C ALA A 698 -3.53 1.39 -23.61
N GLY A 699 -3.58 1.13 -22.31
CA GLY A 699 -4.54 1.78 -21.41
C GLY A 699 -4.40 3.31 -21.33
N LEU A 700 -3.18 3.86 -21.41
CA LEU A 700 -2.98 5.31 -21.52
C LEU A 700 -3.49 5.87 -22.85
N THR A 701 -3.36 5.11 -23.94
CA THR A 701 -3.89 5.49 -25.26
C THR A 701 -5.42 5.54 -25.24
N ASP A 702 -6.04 4.52 -24.63
CA ASP A 702 -7.49 4.47 -24.40
C ASP A 702 -7.96 5.60 -23.47
N LEU A 703 -7.30 5.82 -22.32
CA LEU A 703 -7.63 6.90 -21.38
C LEU A 703 -7.66 8.27 -22.07
N PHE A 704 -6.64 8.60 -22.88
CA PHE A 704 -6.61 9.86 -23.62
C PHE A 704 -7.70 9.93 -24.69
N ALA A 705 -8.03 8.82 -25.37
CA ALA A 705 -9.14 8.77 -26.33
C ALA A 705 -10.51 8.97 -25.64
N ASN A 706 -10.74 8.34 -24.48
CA ASN A 706 -11.96 8.48 -23.68
C ASN A 706 -12.15 9.93 -23.20
N LEU A 707 -11.08 10.57 -22.71
CA LEU A 707 -11.12 11.96 -22.25
C LEU A 707 -11.38 12.95 -23.39
N ALA A 708 -10.77 12.73 -24.56
CA ALA A 708 -10.90 13.62 -25.73
C ALA A 708 -12.32 13.72 -26.31
N VAL A 709 -13.27 12.86 -25.88
CA VAL A 709 -14.69 12.97 -26.23
C VAL A 709 -15.33 14.24 -25.64
N ASN A 710 -14.77 14.80 -24.56
CA ASN A 710 -15.11 16.13 -24.04
C ASN A 710 -13.88 17.05 -24.11
N SER A 711 -13.93 18.08 -24.98
CA SER A 711 -12.84 19.03 -25.21
C SER A 711 -12.42 19.86 -24.00
N ASP A 712 -13.25 19.91 -22.96
CA ASP A 712 -12.97 20.65 -21.73
C ASP A 712 -12.03 19.88 -20.77
N PHE A 713 -11.75 18.59 -21.04
CA PHE A 713 -10.66 17.86 -20.39
C PHE A 713 -9.32 18.15 -21.07
N ILE A 714 -8.44 18.86 -20.37
CA ILE A 714 -7.09 19.18 -20.83
C ILE A 714 -6.09 18.27 -20.12
N VAL A 715 -5.39 17.40 -20.84
CA VAL A 715 -4.25 16.66 -20.28
C VAL A 715 -3.12 17.65 -19.99
N ALA A 716 -2.77 17.77 -18.70
CA ALA A 716 -1.76 18.69 -18.19
C ALA A 716 -0.44 17.98 -17.85
N TYR A 717 -0.54 16.73 -17.38
CA TYR A 717 0.57 15.79 -17.21
C TYR A 717 0.17 14.43 -17.79
N PRO A 718 0.91 13.86 -18.77
CA PRO A 718 2.10 14.44 -19.42
C PRO A 718 1.82 15.74 -20.19
N ALA A 719 2.86 16.52 -20.44
CA ALA A 719 2.75 17.78 -21.17
C ALA A 719 2.30 17.54 -22.63
N LYS A 720 1.53 18.49 -23.18
CA LYS A 720 0.77 18.38 -24.45
C LYS A 720 1.55 17.86 -25.68
N ASN A 721 2.86 18.04 -25.74
CA ASN A 721 3.70 17.64 -26.88
C ASN A 721 4.53 16.36 -26.62
N THR A 722 4.39 15.74 -25.44
CA THR A 722 5.09 14.51 -25.05
C THR A 722 4.30 13.29 -25.54
N SER A 723 4.93 12.41 -26.32
CA SER A 723 4.31 11.13 -26.71
C SER A 723 4.21 10.18 -25.51
N ILE A 724 3.28 9.21 -25.55
CA ILE A 724 3.15 8.21 -24.47
C ILE A 724 4.48 7.45 -24.26
N ASP A 725 5.22 7.15 -25.34
CA ASP A 725 6.55 6.52 -25.25
C ASP A 725 7.57 7.40 -24.53
N ALA A 726 7.64 8.70 -24.87
CA ALA A 726 8.55 9.63 -24.21
C ALA A 726 8.16 9.92 -22.75
N PHE A 727 6.86 9.87 -22.44
CA PHE A 727 6.33 9.96 -21.09
C PHE A 727 6.73 8.74 -20.25
N LEU A 728 6.42 7.53 -20.73
CA LEU A 728 6.71 6.28 -20.01
C LEU A 728 8.22 6.07 -19.82
N ALA A 729 9.05 6.41 -20.82
CA ALA A 729 10.50 6.37 -20.70
C ALA A 729 11.08 7.45 -19.76
N GLY A 730 10.30 8.49 -19.43
CA GLY A 730 10.66 9.54 -18.48
C GLY A 730 10.18 9.29 -17.04
N LEU A 731 9.39 8.23 -16.79
CA LEU A 731 8.91 7.89 -15.45
C LEU A 731 9.95 7.04 -14.70
N PRO A 732 10.45 7.47 -13.52
CA PRO A 732 11.31 6.64 -12.69
C PRO A 732 10.65 5.30 -12.33
N LEU A 733 11.42 4.21 -12.30
CA LEU A 733 10.95 2.88 -11.86
C LEU A 733 11.18 2.65 -10.35
N THR A 734 11.08 3.72 -9.56
CA THR A 734 11.29 3.70 -8.10
C THR A 734 9.98 3.49 -7.34
N THR A 735 10.08 3.03 -6.09
CA THR A 735 8.92 2.79 -5.21
C THR A 735 8.09 4.07 -5.00
N GLY A 736 8.74 5.19 -4.67
CA GLY A 736 8.08 6.48 -4.49
C GLY A 736 7.43 7.06 -5.75
N ALA A 737 7.78 6.59 -6.95
CA ALA A 737 7.18 7.06 -8.21
C ALA A 737 6.05 6.15 -8.73
N ARG A 738 6.12 4.83 -8.47
CA ARG A 738 5.26 3.82 -9.13
C ARG A 738 4.46 2.92 -8.19
N SER A 739 4.62 3.03 -6.87
CA SER A 739 3.93 2.13 -5.93
C SER A 739 2.43 2.40 -5.84
N GLY A 740 1.64 1.34 -5.78
CA GLY A 740 0.25 1.40 -5.33
C GLY A 740 0.09 1.31 -3.81
N ASN A 741 1.19 1.10 -3.07
CA ASN A 741 1.21 0.66 -1.67
C ASN A 741 0.42 -0.65 -1.44
N HIS A 742 0.28 -1.47 -2.49
CA HIS A 742 -0.50 -2.71 -2.50
C HIS A 742 0.42 -3.94 -2.43
N TRP A 743 1.45 -3.86 -1.58
CA TRP A 743 2.55 -4.83 -1.48
C TRP A 743 2.08 -6.24 -1.09
N MET A 744 2.50 -7.25 -1.87
CA MET A 744 2.06 -8.65 -1.80
C MET A 744 3.19 -9.66 -2.09
N GLY A 745 2.93 -10.95 -1.85
CA GLY A 745 3.67 -12.07 -2.45
C GLY A 745 5.00 -12.50 -1.81
N SER A 746 5.55 -11.73 -0.88
CA SER A 746 6.84 -12.01 -0.22
C SER A 746 6.90 -13.27 0.67
N ALA A 747 5.77 -13.96 0.87
CA ALA A 747 5.67 -15.28 1.50
C ALA A 747 4.68 -16.18 0.73
N LYS A 748 4.73 -16.11 -0.60
CA LYS A 748 3.83 -16.76 -1.57
C LYS A 748 3.27 -18.13 -1.15
N MET A 749 1.97 -18.29 -1.31
CA MET A 749 1.28 -19.59 -1.28
C MET A 749 1.47 -20.38 -2.58
N GLY A 750 1.54 -21.70 -2.47
CA GLY A 750 1.49 -22.59 -3.63
C GLY A 750 1.31 -24.06 -3.26
N LEU A 751 1.58 -24.93 -4.22
CA LEU A 751 1.68 -26.39 -4.03
C LEU A 751 3.13 -26.88 -4.21
N ASP A 752 3.98 -26.02 -4.77
CA ASP A 752 5.37 -26.21 -5.13
C ASP A 752 6.30 -25.75 -3.99
N SER A 753 6.54 -26.65 -3.04
CA SER A 753 7.37 -26.42 -1.84
C SER A 753 8.72 -25.78 -2.15
N GLY A 754 9.02 -24.65 -1.52
CA GLY A 754 10.33 -24.00 -1.62
C GLY A 754 11.51 -24.86 -1.15
N LEU A 755 11.28 -25.82 -0.24
CA LEU A 755 12.29 -26.78 0.21
C LEU A 755 12.72 -27.75 -0.92
N GLU A 756 11.89 -27.88 -1.96
CA GLU A 756 12.11 -28.74 -3.13
C GLU A 756 12.51 -27.91 -4.37
N ASN A 757 12.92 -26.66 -4.18
CA ASN A 757 13.21 -25.63 -5.20
C ASN A 757 11.95 -25.09 -5.93
N GLY A 758 10.76 -25.26 -5.34
CA GLY A 758 9.56 -24.57 -5.78
C GLY A 758 9.52 -23.09 -5.36
N THR A 759 8.41 -22.41 -5.63
CA THR A 759 8.22 -20.97 -5.38
C THR A 759 7.38 -20.66 -4.14
N ALA A 760 6.82 -21.67 -3.46
CA ALA A 760 5.95 -21.49 -2.31
C ALA A 760 6.71 -21.44 -0.98
N VAL A 761 6.34 -20.49 -0.12
CA VAL A 761 6.71 -20.43 1.30
C VAL A 761 5.66 -21.13 2.16
N VAL A 762 4.37 -21.04 1.78
CA VAL A 762 3.27 -21.69 2.49
C VAL A 762 2.41 -22.60 1.61
N ASP A 763 1.83 -23.63 2.24
CA ASP A 763 0.89 -24.57 1.62
C ASP A 763 -0.55 -23.99 1.51
N THR A 764 -1.47 -24.76 0.94
CA THR A 764 -2.88 -24.37 0.77
C THR A 764 -3.72 -24.40 2.06
N ASN A 765 -3.11 -24.65 3.22
CA ASN A 765 -3.65 -24.39 4.55
C ASN A 765 -2.98 -23.18 5.22
N THR A 766 -2.17 -22.40 4.48
CA THR A 766 -1.35 -21.27 4.94
C THR A 766 -0.16 -21.66 5.84
N LYS A 767 0.16 -22.96 5.96
CA LYS A 767 1.24 -23.45 6.83
C LYS A 767 2.60 -23.29 6.15
N VAL A 768 3.60 -22.82 6.89
CA VAL A 768 4.98 -22.70 6.40
C VAL A 768 5.57 -24.08 6.11
N TYR A 769 6.13 -24.26 4.91
CA TYR A 769 6.76 -25.54 4.54
C TYR A 769 7.93 -25.88 5.47
N GLY A 770 7.96 -27.11 5.97
CA GLY A 770 8.94 -27.57 6.97
C GLY A 770 8.58 -27.24 8.43
N MET A 771 7.46 -26.57 8.68
CA MET A 771 6.93 -26.31 10.03
C MET A 771 5.64 -27.10 10.28
N ASP A 772 5.33 -27.39 11.55
CA ASP A 772 4.13 -28.14 11.95
C ASP A 772 2.97 -27.24 12.41
N ASN A 773 3.28 -26.10 13.02
CA ASN A 773 2.31 -25.21 13.66
C ASN A 773 2.59 -23.69 13.44
N LEU A 774 3.35 -23.34 12.39
CA LEU A 774 3.59 -21.95 11.98
C LEU A 774 2.87 -21.65 10.65
N PHE A 775 2.13 -20.54 10.60
CA PHE A 775 1.28 -20.14 9.47
C PHE A 775 1.52 -18.68 9.06
N VAL A 776 1.10 -18.30 7.85
CA VAL A 776 1.15 -16.91 7.35
C VAL A 776 -0.21 -16.51 6.77
N VAL A 777 -0.84 -15.48 7.32
CA VAL A 777 -2.16 -14.98 6.90
C VAL A 777 -2.13 -13.45 6.80
N ASP A 778 -1.54 -12.94 5.72
CA ASP A 778 -1.64 -11.55 5.27
C ASP A 778 -1.33 -11.42 3.76
N ALA A 779 -1.15 -10.18 3.27
CA ALA A 779 -0.83 -9.87 1.88
C ALA A 779 0.40 -10.62 1.31
N SER A 780 1.36 -10.99 2.16
CA SER A 780 2.56 -11.74 1.78
C SER A 780 2.27 -13.11 1.16
N MET A 781 1.16 -13.78 1.51
CA MET A 781 0.84 -15.10 0.95
C MET A 781 0.21 -15.06 -0.47
N PHE A 782 -0.21 -13.88 -0.95
CA PHE A 782 -0.91 -13.75 -2.24
C PHE A 782 0.02 -14.09 -3.42
N PRO A 783 -0.31 -15.06 -4.29
CA PRO A 783 0.59 -15.45 -5.39
C PRO A 783 0.85 -14.39 -6.47
N GLY A 784 0.02 -13.34 -6.52
CA GLY A 784 0.15 -12.20 -7.42
C GLY A 784 -0.86 -11.10 -7.09
N ILE A 785 -0.62 -9.91 -7.64
CA ILE A 785 -1.49 -8.75 -7.48
C ILE A 785 -2.88 -8.97 -8.09
N THR A 786 -3.88 -8.24 -7.59
CA THR A 786 -5.32 -8.46 -7.88
C THR A 786 -5.91 -7.37 -8.80
N SER A 787 -7.23 -7.34 -8.99
CA SER A 787 -7.90 -6.37 -9.87
C SER A 787 -8.23 -5.04 -9.21
N THR A 788 -8.04 -4.93 -7.89
CA THR A 788 -8.57 -3.82 -7.06
C THR A 788 -7.68 -3.53 -5.84
N ASN A 789 -7.99 -2.49 -5.07
CA ASN A 789 -7.34 -2.22 -3.78
C ASN A 789 -7.55 -3.43 -2.82
N PRO A 790 -6.50 -4.07 -2.30
CA PRO A 790 -6.56 -5.47 -1.87
C PRO A 790 -7.18 -5.72 -0.49
N SER A 791 -7.52 -4.68 0.28
CA SER A 791 -7.88 -4.82 1.70
C SER A 791 -9.05 -5.78 1.95
N ALA A 792 -10.11 -5.73 1.13
CA ALA A 792 -11.25 -6.64 1.21
C ALA A 792 -10.88 -8.09 0.87
N LEU A 793 -10.00 -8.29 -0.12
CA LEU A 793 -9.55 -9.61 -0.55
C LEU A 793 -8.65 -10.26 0.52
N ILE A 794 -7.79 -9.48 1.19
CA ILE A 794 -6.97 -9.96 2.32
C ILE A 794 -7.87 -10.38 3.50
N VAL A 795 -8.92 -9.59 3.82
CA VAL A 795 -9.87 -9.93 4.89
C VAL A 795 -10.67 -11.20 4.55
N ALA A 796 -11.12 -11.37 3.29
CA ALA A 796 -11.78 -12.60 2.84
C ALA A 796 -10.84 -13.82 2.86
N ALA A 797 -9.59 -13.65 2.44
CA ALA A 797 -8.57 -14.69 2.50
C ALA A 797 -8.24 -15.10 3.96
N ALA A 798 -8.26 -14.16 4.91
CA ALA A 798 -8.05 -14.43 6.32
C ALA A 798 -9.22 -15.17 6.98
N VAL A 799 -10.47 -14.83 6.61
CA VAL A 799 -11.65 -15.61 7.03
C VAL A 799 -11.60 -17.04 6.48
N HIS A 800 -11.15 -17.23 5.25
CA HIS A 800 -10.94 -18.55 4.65
C HIS A 800 -9.82 -19.35 5.34
N ALA A 801 -8.70 -18.68 5.64
CA ALA A 801 -7.58 -19.26 6.38
C ALA A 801 -7.99 -19.74 7.77
N ALA A 802 -8.77 -18.95 8.52
CA ALA A 802 -9.24 -19.33 9.86
C ALA A 802 -9.97 -20.69 9.86
N GLY A 803 -10.86 -20.92 8.89
CA GLY A 803 -11.56 -22.19 8.74
C GLY A 803 -10.64 -23.37 8.39
N LYS A 804 -9.64 -23.15 7.52
CA LYS A 804 -8.64 -24.17 7.17
C LYS A 804 -7.72 -24.52 8.35
N ILE A 805 -7.26 -23.52 9.10
CA ILE A 805 -6.37 -23.70 10.25
C ILE A 805 -7.09 -24.48 11.37
N ALA A 806 -8.31 -24.08 11.73
CA ALA A 806 -9.10 -24.79 12.74
C ALA A 806 -9.46 -26.23 12.33
N ALA A 807 -9.61 -26.52 11.03
CA ALA A 807 -9.85 -27.87 10.52
C ALA A 807 -8.65 -28.83 10.68
N ILE A 808 -7.44 -28.34 10.95
CA ILE A 808 -6.27 -29.19 11.22
C ILE A 808 -6.44 -29.92 12.57
N ASP A 809 -6.99 -29.25 13.58
CA ASP A 809 -7.13 -29.81 14.93
C ASP A 809 -8.18 -30.95 15.02
N THR A 810 -9.23 -30.90 14.19
CA THR A 810 -10.21 -31.99 14.09
C THR A 810 -9.63 -33.26 13.46
N LEU A 811 -8.55 -33.16 12.67
CA LEU A 811 -7.85 -34.33 12.10
C LEU A 811 -6.88 -34.98 13.10
N ILE A 812 -6.25 -34.19 13.98
CA ILE A 812 -5.32 -34.71 15.00
C ILE A 812 -6.10 -35.42 16.12
N THR A 813 -7.26 -34.90 16.49
CA THR A 813 -8.11 -35.44 17.57
C THR A 813 -8.87 -36.73 17.19
N THR A 814 -9.01 -37.06 15.91
CA THR A 814 -9.74 -38.26 15.42
C THR A 814 -8.88 -39.52 15.28
N LYS A 815 -7.73 -39.58 15.98
CA LYS A 815 -6.87 -40.78 16.03
C LYS A 815 -7.64 -41.98 16.64
N PRO A 816 -7.69 -43.15 15.98
CA PRO A 816 -8.41 -44.32 16.50
C PRO A 816 -7.88 -44.74 17.87
N SER A 817 -8.79 -44.97 18.84
CA SER A 817 -8.42 -45.49 20.15
C SER A 817 -7.82 -46.89 20.01
N SER A 818 -6.63 -47.09 20.56
CA SER A 818 -5.90 -48.35 20.49
C SER A 818 -6.56 -49.41 21.36
N SER A 819 -7.56 -50.12 20.80
CA SER A 819 -8.13 -51.31 21.43
C SER A 819 -7.10 -52.45 21.41
N ASN A 820 -6.82 -53.00 22.59
CA ASN A 820 -5.90 -54.13 22.74
C ASN A 820 -6.40 -55.32 21.91
N ASN A 821 -5.62 -55.73 20.91
CA ASN A 821 -5.85 -56.98 20.19
C ASN A 821 -4.54 -57.76 20.13
N THR A 822 -4.43 -58.78 20.99
CA THR A 822 -3.28 -59.69 21.04
C THR A 822 -3.20 -60.52 19.75
N VAL A 823 -2.18 -60.29 18.93
CA VAL A 823 -1.94 -61.07 17.71
C VAL A 823 -1.49 -62.48 18.07
N VAL A 824 -2.40 -63.44 17.97
CA VAL A 824 -2.09 -64.87 18.04
C VAL A 824 -1.53 -65.31 16.69
N VAL A 825 -0.32 -65.88 16.67
CA VAL A 825 0.37 -66.33 15.46
C VAL A 825 0.19 -67.83 15.24
N PRO A 826 -0.50 -68.28 14.17
CA PRO A 826 -0.44 -69.65 13.68
C PRO A 826 0.73 -69.86 12.67
N PRO A 827 1.29 -71.07 12.53
CA PRO A 827 2.53 -71.30 11.77
C PRO A 827 2.36 -71.70 10.28
N PHE A 828 3.30 -71.21 9.46
CA PHE A 828 3.90 -71.76 8.23
C PHE A 828 3.07 -72.59 7.21
N ALA A 829 3.09 -72.12 5.94
CA ALA A 829 3.26 -72.96 4.75
C ALA A 829 3.98 -72.17 3.62
N ASN A 830 4.72 -72.85 2.74
CA ASN A 830 5.60 -72.25 1.71
C ASN A 830 5.00 -72.28 0.29
N SER A 831 5.41 -71.34 -0.58
CA SER A 831 6.18 -71.69 -1.81
C SER A 831 6.70 -70.48 -2.64
N THR A 832 8.01 -70.49 -2.96
CA THR A 832 8.70 -70.09 -4.23
C THR A 832 8.42 -68.72 -4.91
N SER A 833 9.40 -67.93 -5.40
CA SER A 833 10.87 -68.08 -5.52
C SER A 833 11.59 -66.75 -5.88
N SER A 834 12.92 -66.66 -5.64
CA SER A 834 13.95 -65.78 -6.30
C SER A 834 13.70 -64.25 -6.40
N VAL A 835 14.47 -63.30 -5.82
CA VAL A 835 15.93 -63.16 -5.51
C VAL A 835 16.76 -63.15 -6.83
N ILE A 836 17.63 -62.18 -7.16
CA ILE A 836 18.79 -61.57 -6.45
C ILE A 836 18.94 -60.04 -6.75
N VAL A 837 19.84 -59.32 -6.06
CA VAL A 837 19.97 -57.84 -5.96
C VAL A 837 21.44 -57.35 -6.16
N SER A 838 21.63 -56.07 -6.58
CA SER A 838 22.85 -55.22 -6.46
C SER A 838 24.07 -55.47 -7.38
N PRO A 839 25.09 -54.56 -7.46
CA PRO A 839 25.22 -53.19 -6.88
C PRO A 839 25.77 -52.08 -7.85
N VAL A 840 26.05 -50.91 -7.24
CA VAL A 840 26.62 -49.62 -7.73
C VAL A 840 28.00 -49.70 -8.45
N GLY A 841 28.29 -48.74 -9.35
CA GLY A 841 29.62 -48.42 -9.92
C GLY A 841 29.78 -46.92 -10.27
N THR A 842 31.02 -46.43 -10.50
CA THR A 842 31.38 -44.99 -10.55
C THR A 842 32.24 -44.56 -11.76
N GLY A 843 32.18 -43.28 -12.19
CA GLY A 843 33.34 -42.59 -12.81
C GLY A 843 33.17 -41.83 -14.17
N SER A 844 33.01 -40.51 -14.10
CA SER A 844 33.57 -39.40 -14.93
C SER A 844 33.90 -39.51 -16.45
N ALA A 845 33.21 -38.64 -17.22
CA ALA A 845 33.74 -37.50 -18.02
C ALA A 845 34.11 -37.56 -19.54
N VAL A 846 34.06 -36.35 -20.14
CA VAL A 846 34.54 -35.86 -21.47
C VAL A 846 33.57 -35.96 -22.68
N ALA A 847 33.60 -34.95 -23.57
CA ALA A 847 32.74 -34.66 -24.75
C ALA A 847 33.62 -34.37 -26.01
N PRO A 848 33.24 -33.66 -27.13
CA PRO A 848 31.96 -33.05 -27.60
C PRO A 848 31.66 -33.23 -29.14
N VAL A 849 30.80 -32.34 -29.72
CA VAL A 849 30.52 -32.09 -31.18
C VAL A 849 29.59 -33.09 -31.92
N GLY A 850 28.62 -32.71 -32.79
CA GLY A 850 28.08 -31.38 -33.18
C GLY A 850 27.10 -31.37 -34.40
N THR A 851 26.66 -30.17 -34.81
CA THR A 851 26.06 -29.73 -36.11
C THR A 851 24.69 -30.24 -36.67
N ALA A 852 23.62 -29.46 -36.42
CA ALA A 852 22.90 -28.58 -37.40
C ALA A 852 22.04 -29.18 -38.60
N PRO A 853 21.34 -28.39 -39.47
CA PRO A 853 19.86 -28.36 -39.46
C PRO A 853 19.06 -28.24 -40.81
N ILE A 854 17.95 -28.98 -40.99
CA ILE A 854 16.94 -28.80 -42.08
C ILE A 854 15.57 -29.28 -41.54
N GLY A 855 14.38 -28.74 -41.86
CA GLY A 855 13.96 -27.61 -42.72
C GLY A 855 12.44 -27.35 -42.63
N THR A 856 11.89 -26.49 -43.49
CA THR A 856 10.57 -25.84 -43.30
C THR A 856 9.36 -26.49 -43.97
N ALA A 857 8.21 -26.40 -43.28
CA ALA A 857 6.84 -26.21 -43.79
C ALA A 857 6.17 -27.28 -44.68
N PHE A 858 4.93 -27.62 -44.32
CA PHE A 858 3.80 -27.69 -45.27
C PHE A 858 2.47 -27.38 -44.55
N SER A 859 1.52 -26.82 -45.30
CA SER A 859 0.15 -26.55 -44.84
C SER A 859 -0.85 -27.02 -45.91
N SER A 860 -1.94 -27.65 -45.48
CA SER A 860 -3.23 -27.59 -46.20
C SER A 860 -4.37 -28.17 -45.34
N THR A 861 -5.55 -27.59 -45.52
CA THR A 861 -6.80 -27.91 -44.79
C THR A 861 -7.63 -28.99 -45.49
N VAL A 862 -8.30 -29.85 -44.73
CA VAL A 862 -9.50 -30.58 -45.20
C VAL A 862 -10.58 -30.57 -44.11
N ALA A 863 -11.81 -30.27 -44.53
CA ALA A 863 -13.06 -30.37 -43.78
C ALA A 863 -14.22 -30.48 -44.80
N PRO A 864 -15.47 -30.76 -44.39
CA PRO A 864 -15.96 -31.41 -43.18
C PRO A 864 -16.73 -32.71 -43.50
N VAL A 865 -17.22 -33.46 -42.50
CA VAL A 865 -18.31 -34.44 -42.68
C VAL A 865 -19.31 -34.34 -41.52
N THR A 866 -20.60 -34.20 -41.84
CA THR A 866 -21.71 -34.11 -40.87
C THR A 866 -22.84 -35.08 -41.25
N ALA A 867 -23.17 -36.03 -40.37
CA ALA A 867 -24.49 -36.69 -40.35
C ALA A 867 -24.74 -37.40 -39.01
N ALA A 868 -25.92 -37.15 -38.44
CA ALA A 868 -26.59 -37.98 -37.44
C ALA A 868 -27.89 -38.53 -38.12
N PRO A 869 -28.89 -39.14 -37.45
CA PRO A 869 -28.95 -39.64 -36.06
C PRO A 869 -29.55 -41.07 -35.94
N SER A 870 -29.66 -41.60 -34.71
CA SER A 870 -30.79 -42.47 -34.34
C SER A 870 -30.97 -42.58 -32.81
N SER A 871 -32.23 -42.80 -32.39
CA SER A 871 -32.66 -43.14 -31.02
C SER A 871 -32.93 -44.66 -30.94
N SER A 872 -33.31 -45.32 -29.84
CA SER A 872 -33.71 -44.94 -28.47
C SER A 872 -33.68 -46.20 -27.59
N GLY A 873 -33.45 -46.08 -26.28
CA GLY A 873 -33.61 -47.19 -25.34
C GLY A 873 -33.43 -46.78 -23.88
N SER A 874 -34.52 -46.58 -23.16
CA SER A 874 -34.54 -46.05 -21.78
C SER A 874 -34.85 -47.11 -20.74
N CYS A 875 -34.20 -47.03 -19.57
CA CYS A 875 -34.78 -47.45 -18.30
C CYS A 875 -34.28 -46.52 -17.18
N THR A 876 -35.21 -45.93 -16.43
CA THR A 876 -34.94 -45.09 -15.27
C THR A 876 -34.82 -45.92 -13.99
N ASN A 877 -34.18 -45.38 -12.95
CA ASN A 877 -34.60 -45.63 -11.57
C ASN A 877 -34.23 -44.47 -10.65
N THR A 878 -35.13 -44.16 -9.73
CA THR A 878 -35.10 -42.98 -8.86
C THR A 878 -34.41 -43.29 -7.53
N ILE A 879 -33.58 -42.37 -7.02
CA ILE A 879 -33.14 -42.43 -5.62
C ILE A 879 -34.28 -41.90 -4.72
N THR A 880 -35.15 -42.81 -4.28
CA THR A 880 -36.14 -42.53 -3.23
C THR A 880 -35.56 -42.98 -1.89
N VAL A 881 -35.38 -42.05 -0.94
CA VAL A 881 -34.94 -42.37 0.42
C VAL A 881 -36.12 -42.90 1.24
N THR A 882 -36.31 -44.21 1.23
CA THR A 882 -37.37 -44.88 1.99
C THR A 882 -36.88 -45.22 3.41
N ARG A 883 -37.46 -44.56 4.42
CA ARG A 883 -37.31 -44.97 5.84
C ARG A 883 -38.13 -46.24 6.11
N SER A 884 -37.51 -47.22 6.78
CA SER A 884 -38.18 -48.38 7.38
C SER A 884 -37.77 -48.49 8.85
N ALA A 885 -38.70 -48.86 9.75
CA ALA A 885 -38.46 -48.85 11.19
C ALA A 885 -39.23 -49.96 11.94
N SER A 886 -38.55 -50.53 12.95
CA SER A 886 -39.08 -51.38 14.03
C SER A 886 -37.96 -51.51 15.08
N SER A 887 -38.09 -50.96 16.30
CA SER A 887 -38.84 -51.47 17.48
C SER A 887 -38.27 -52.78 18.03
N SER A 888 -38.03 -52.95 19.34
CA SER A 888 -38.93 -52.51 20.44
C SER A 888 -38.31 -52.51 21.86
N LEU A 889 -38.86 -51.63 22.73
CA LEU A 889 -39.01 -51.72 24.21
C LEU A 889 -37.73 -51.73 25.11
N ALA A 890 -37.75 -51.27 26.38
CA ALA A 890 -38.84 -50.87 27.28
C ALA A 890 -38.50 -49.61 28.14
N ALA A 891 -39.49 -49.07 28.88
CA ALA A 891 -39.38 -47.90 29.79
C ALA A 891 -39.47 -48.28 31.29
N PRO A 892 -39.19 -47.36 32.24
CA PRO A 892 -40.22 -46.53 32.91
C PRO A 892 -39.94 -44.99 32.77
N VAL A 893 -40.87 -44.00 32.82
CA VAL A 893 -42.05 -43.70 33.68
C VAL A 893 -41.62 -43.08 35.05
N VAL A 894 -42.03 -41.86 35.48
CA VAL A 894 -42.94 -40.82 34.93
C VAL A 894 -42.73 -39.42 35.59
N SER A 895 -43.40 -38.39 35.03
CA SER A 895 -43.83 -37.06 35.56
C SER A 895 -42.97 -35.79 35.37
N ASP A 896 -43.54 -34.62 35.02
CA ASP A 896 -44.75 -34.38 34.16
C ASP A 896 -44.79 -32.93 33.57
N VAL A 897 -45.44 -32.83 32.39
CA VAL A 897 -46.24 -31.71 31.81
C VAL A 897 -45.89 -30.25 32.20
N ALA A 898 -45.40 -29.31 31.35
CA ALA A 898 -45.65 -28.92 29.93
C ALA A 898 -46.93 -28.08 29.67
N THR A 899 -46.85 -26.98 28.89
CA THR A 899 -47.44 -26.69 27.54
C THR A 899 -47.51 -25.16 27.33
N SER A 900 -47.59 -24.50 26.15
CA SER A 900 -47.43 -24.76 24.68
C SER A 900 -47.43 -23.38 23.95
N TYR A 901 -47.47 -23.11 22.61
CA TYR A 901 -47.61 -23.89 21.36
C TYR A 901 -47.06 -23.08 20.12
N THR A 902 -46.25 -23.72 19.26
CA THR A 902 -46.08 -23.56 17.76
C THR A 902 -46.31 -22.25 16.95
N ASN A 903 -45.26 -21.87 16.20
CA ASN A 903 -45.11 -21.58 14.74
C ASN A 903 -45.92 -20.54 13.91
N SER A 904 -45.18 -19.94 12.95
CA SER A 904 -45.63 -19.30 11.67
C SER A 904 -46.27 -17.89 11.80
N THR A 905 -46.19 -16.93 10.86
CA THR A 905 -45.79 -16.91 9.42
C THR A 905 -45.18 -15.53 9.01
N THR A 906 -44.86 -15.30 7.74
CA THR A 906 -44.16 -14.13 7.16
C THR A 906 -45.02 -12.89 6.81
N ILE A 907 -44.38 -11.70 6.89
CA ILE A 907 -44.54 -10.44 6.10
C ILE A 907 -45.95 -9.83 5.93
N ALA A 908 -46.16 -8.59 6.43
CA ALA A 908 -46.80 -7.45 5.70
C ALA A 908 -46.86 -6.13 6.52
N PHE A 909 -47.07 -5.01 5.81
CA PHE A 909 -47.29 -3.64 6.36
C PHE A 909 -48.65 -3.46 7.04
N PRO A 910 -48.81 -2.46 7.94
CA PRO A 910 -50.10 -1.87 8.29
C PRO A 910 -50.33 -0.51 7.61
N THR A 911 -51.51 -0.32 6.99
CA THR A 911 -52.04 0.98 6.58
C THR A 911 -53.08 1.51 7.60
N VAL A 912 -53.36 2.80 7.52
CA VAL A 912 -54.25 3.56 8.43
C VAL A 912 -55.74 3.26 8.20
N ASN A 913 -56.55 3.05 9.26
CA ASN A 913 -57.76 3.88 9.48
C ASN A 913 -58.50 3.81 10.85
N THR A 914 -59.24 4.89 11.12
CA THR A 914 -60.51 5.06 11.89
C THR A 914 -60.63 4.80 13.41
N SER A 915 -60.78 5.94 14.13
CA SER A 915 -61.90 6.28 15.05
C SER A 915 -61.98 5.69 16.48
N GLY A 916 -62.00 6.55 17.53
CA GLY A 916 -62.07 6.06 18.93
C GLY A 916 -62.34 6.98 20.15
N ILE A 917 -62.84 8.22 20.03
CA ILE A 917 -63.55 9.00 21.11
C ILE A 917 -62.75 9.56 22.34
N ALA A 918 -62.95 10.88 22.56
CA ALA A 918 -62.91 11.69 23.82
C ALA A 918 -61.60 12.18 24.52
N LEU A 919 -61.61 13.50 24.80
CA LEU A 919 -60.78 14.34 25.70
C LEU A 919 -61.39 14.37 27.15
N PRO A 920 -60.85 15.08 28.19
CA PRO A 920 -59.89 16.23 28.21
C PRO A 920 -58.70 16.06 29.22
N THR A 921 -57.75 16.98 29.47
CA THR A 921 -57.48 18.44 29.22
C THR A 921 -56.03 18.65 28.70
N GLY A 922 -55.40 19.85 28.48
CA GLY A 922 -55.82 21.27 28.42
C GLY A 922 -54.72 22.27 28.90
N THR A 923 -54.64 23.48 28.31
CA THR A 923 -53.62 24.57 28.50
C THR A 923 -52.18 24.25 28.07
N ALA A 924 -51.39 25.11 27.38
CA ALA A 924 -51.61 26.38 26.64
C ALA A 924 -50.49 26.49 25.55
N ALA A 925 -50.75 26.81 24.27
CA ALA A 925 -50.87 28.14 23.62
C ALA A 925 -49.56 29.00 23.63
N PRO A 926 -49.25 29.85 22.62
CA PRO A 926 -50.13 30.39 21.55
C PRO A 926 -49.56 30.31 20.09
N THR A 927 -50.40 29.94 19.09
CA THR A 927 -50.97 30.78 17.99
C THR A 927 -50.17 30.98 16.69
N GLU A 928 -50.85 30.70 15.57
CA GLU A 928 -50.58 31.18 14.20
C GLU A 928 -51.91 31.77 13.63
N THR A 929 -51.88 32.56 12.55
CA THR A 929 -53.08 33.21 11.97
C THR A 929 -53.36 32.82 10.51
N ALA A 930 -54.65 32.67 10.17
CA ALA A 930 -55.12 31.93 9.00
C ALA A 930 -55.44 32.77 7.74
N ALA A 931 -55.71 32.08 6.62
CA ALA A 931 -56.28 32.62 5.37
C ALA A 931 -57.53 31.81 4.92
N PRO A 932 -58.53 32.40 4.21
CA PRO A 932 -59.85 31.80 3.98
C PRO A 932 -60.11 31.17 2.57
N SER A 933 -61.36 30.76 2.35
CA SER A 933 -61.85 29.65 1.52
C SER A 933 -62.40 29.94 0.09
N ILE A 934 -62.31 28.92 -0.78
CA ILE A 934 -63.19 28.40 -1.89
C ILE A 934 -64.59 29.06 -2.15
N PRO A 935 -65.23 28.98 -3.37
CA PRO A 935 -65.51 27.71 -4.10
C PRO A 935 -65.75 27.63 -5.66
N ALA A 936 -65.51 26.43 -6.20
CA ALA A 936 -66.28 25.60 -7.17
C ALA A 936 -66.83 26.10 -8.53
N THR A 937 -66.71 25.24 -9.57
CA THR A 937 -67.85 24.56 -10.26
C THR A 937 -67.39 23.36 -11.09
N THR A 938 -68.33 22.57 -11.65
CA THR A 938 -68.15 21.21 -12.19
C THR A 938 -68.65 21.04 -13.64
N SER A 939 -68.01 20.18 -14.46
CA SER A 939 -68.68 19.12 -15.26
C SER A 939 -67.66 18.24 -16.02
N ALA A 940 -68.09 17.09 -16.54
CA ALA A 940 -67.26 16.09 -17.22
C ALA A 940 -67.49 16.03 -18.74
N ALA A 941 -66.47 15.62 -19.51
CA ALA A 941 -66.59 14.67 -20.63
C ALA A 941 -65.21 14.23 -21.18
N VAL A 942 -65.16 13.01 -21.73
CA VAL A 942 -64.06 12.42 -22.52
C VAL A 942 -64.70 12.11 -23.89
N PRO A 943 -64.12 12.48 -25.06
CA PRO A 943 -63.08 11.63 -25.66
C PRO A 943 -62.06 12.25 -26.67
N THR A 944 -60.91 11.55 -26.78
CA THR A 944 -60.09 11.26 -27.99
C THR A 944 -59.60 12.33 -28.99
N THR A 945 -58.29 12.21 -29.28
CA THR A 945 -57.58 12.37 -30.58
C THR A 945 -57.32 13.75 -31.22
N SER A 946 -56.03 14.14 -31.18
CA SER A 946 -55.16 14.48 -32.33
C SER A 946 -55.50 15.66 -33.27
N ALA A 947 -54.71 16.74 -33.14
CA ALA A 947 -53.89 17.29 -34.24
C ALA A 947 -52.76 18.19 -33.67
N ALA A 948 -51.69 18.45 -34.45
CA ALA A 948 -50.42 19.00 -33.94
C ALA A 948 -50.24 20.53 -34.09
N ALA A 949 -49.54 21.10 -33.10
CA ALA A 949 -48.51 22.16 -33.15
C ALA A 949 -48.79 23.51 -33.88
N PRO A 950 -48.19 24.62 -33.38
CA PRO A 950 -46.81 24.91 -33.82
C PRO A 950 -45.85 25.43 -32.74
N GLY A 951 -44.56 25.06 -32.87
CA GLY A 951 -43.45 25.97 -32.62
C GLY A 951 -43.07 26.33 -31.18
N GLY A 952 -42.78 25.34 -30.33
CA GLY A 952 -41.98 25.52 -29.11
C GLY A 952 -40.67 24.73 -29.22
N ALA A 953 -39.53 25.30 -28.83
CA ALA A 953 -38.25 24.58 -28.83
C ALA A 953 -38.21 23.60 -27.65
N GLY A 954 -37.95 22.31 -27.93
CA GLY A 954 -37.84 21.27 -26.91
C GLY A 954 -36.63 21.44 -26.00
N VAL A 955 -36.69 20.81 -24.82
CA VAL A 955 -35.67 20.92 -23.77
C VAL A 955 -34.31 20.38 -24.25
N ALA A 956 -33.25 21.19 -24.11
CA ALA A 956 -31.91 20.90 -24.63
C ALA A 956 -31.21 19.75 -23.89
N ILE A 957 -30.12 19.23 -24.46
CA ILE A 957 -29.39 18.10 -23.87
C ILE A 957 -28.87 18.44 -22.46
N TYR A 958 -28.95 17.46 -21.57
CA TYR A 958 -28.67 17.51 -20.14
C TYR A 958 -29.56 18.45 -19.29
N GLN A 959 -30.55 19.14 -19.87
CA GLN A 959 -31.52 19.95 -19.11
C GLN A 959 -32.63 19.10 -18.49
N LYS A 960 -33.14 19.52 -17.32
CA LYS A 960 -34.20 18.81 -16.57
C LYS A 960 -35.52 18.81 -17.36
N CYS A 961 -36.14 17.63 -17.47
CA CYS A 961 -37.37 17.38 -18.24
C CYS A 961 -38.44 16.60 -17.45
N GLY A 962 -38.24 16.32 -16.15
CA GLY A 962 -39.21 15.53 -15.39
C GLY A 962 -38.82 15.25 -13.94
N GLY A 963 -39.68 14.46 -13.28
CA GLY A 963 -39.62 14.13 -11.86
C GLY A 963 -40.87 14.56 -11.10
N ILE A 964 -41.13 13.92 -9.96
CA ILE A 964 -42.21 14.28 -9.03
C ILE A 964 -42.03 15.74 -8.60
N GLY A 965 -43.10 16.53 -8.75
CA GLY A 965 -43.10 17.98 -8.49
C GLY A 965 -42.56 18.85 -9.63
N TRP A 966 -42.12 18.29 -10.76
CA TRP A 966 -41.73 19.08 -11.93
C TRP A 966 -42.95 19.64 -12.67
N THR A 967 -42.96 20.96 -12.88
CA THR A 967 -44.00 21.69 -13.64
C THR A 967 -43.46 22.39 -14.89
N GLY A 968 -42.17 22.18 -15.22
CA GLY A 968 -41.55 22.69 -16.43
C GLY A 968 -41.82 21.80 -17.65
N ALA A 969 -41.21 22.15 -18.79
CA ALA A 969 -41.33 21.38 -20.02
C ALA A 969 -40.79 19.95 -19.87
N THR A 970 -41.40 19.01 -20.59
CA THR A 970 -41.11 17.56 -20.51
C THR A 970 -40.66 16.93 -21.82
N GLU A 971 -40.94 17.57 -22.96
CA GLU A 971 -40.44 17.15 -24.27
C GLU A 971 -39.05 17.74 -24.53
N CYS A 972 -38.12 16.90 -24.96
CA CYS A 972 -36.76 17.30 -25.32
C CYS A 972 -36.69 17.81 -26.76
N ALA A 973 -35.57 18.46 -27.13
CA ALA A 973 -35.32 18.87 -28.51
C ALA A 973 -35.25 17.64 -29.45
N SER A 974 -35.44 17.85 -30.76
CA SER A 974 -35.39 16.77 -31.74
C SER A 974 -34.05 16.03 -31.71
N GLY A 975 -34.08 14.69 -31.66
CA GLY A 975 -32.91 13.84 -31.43
C GLY A 975 -32.54 13.60 -29.95
N LEU A 976 -33.40 14.01 -29.01
CA LEU A 976 -33.21 13.81 -27.57
C LEU A 976 -34.42 13.11 -26.91
N THR A 977 -34.18 12.30 -25.88
CA THR A 977 -35.20 11.64 -25.03
C THR A 977 -35.11 12.11 -23.58
N CYS A 978 -36.26 12.27 -22.91
CA CYS A 978 -36.30 12.58 -21.48
C CYS A 978 -36.04 11.32 -20.64
N LYS A 979 -34.87 11.22 -19.99
CA LYS A 979 -34.48 10.07 -19.15
C LYS A 979 -34.64 10.39 -17.67
N LEU A 980 -35.49 9.62 -16.98
CA LEU A 980 -35.63 9.65 -15.52
C LEU A 980 -34.40 9.01 -14.86
N TRP A 981 -33.81 9.69 -13.88
CA TRP A 981 -32.64 9.22 -13.12
C TRP A 981 -33.01 8.83 -11.69
N ASN A 982 -33.89 9.60 -11.06
CA ASN A 982 -34.52 9.27 -9.78
C ASN A 982 -35.96 9.83 -9.77
N PRO A 983 -36.81 9.45 -8.80
CA PRO A 983 -38.21 9.87 -8.79
C PRO A 983 -38.45 11.38 -8.88
N TYR A 984 -37.51 12.21 -8.45
CA TYR A 984 -37.62 13.68 -8.44
C TYR A 984 -36.85 14.36 -9.60
N TYR A 985 -36.15 13.61 -10.45
CA TYR A 985 -35.28 14.16 -11.49
C TYR A 985 -35.18 13.29 -12.76
N ALA A 986 -35.61 13.86 -13.89
CA ALA A 986 -35.30 13.40 -15.25
C ALA A 986 -34.59 14.49 -16.03
N GLN A 987 -33.70 14.13 -16.96
CA GLN A 987 -33.02 15.08 -17.86
C GLN A 987 -32.98 14.57 -19.30
N CYS A 988 -32.93 15.48 -20.26
CA CYS A 988 -32.79 15.15 -21.67
C CYS A 988 -31.40 14.58 -21.98
N VAL A 989 -31.35 13.51 -22.77
CA VAL A 989 -30.14 12.89 -23.33
C VAL A 989 -30.39 12.64 -24.81
N THR A 990 -29.38 12.28 -25.62
CA THR A 990 -29.65 11.83 -27.01
C THR A 990 -30.61 10.64 -27.03
N THR A 991 -31.48 10.57 -28.05
CA THR A 991 -32.26 9.37 -28.39
C THR A 991 -31.35 8.19 -28.70
#